data_AF-A0A928H4Q4-F1
#
_entry.id   AF-A0A928H4Q4-F1
#
_cell.length_a   1.000
_cell.length_b   1.000
_cell.length_c   1.000
_cell.angle_alpha   90.00
_cell.angle_beta   90.00
_cell.angle_gamma   90.00
#
_symmetry.space_group_name_H-M   'P 1'
#
loop_
_entity.id
_entity.type
_entity.pdbx_description
1 polymer ?
#
loop_
_entity_poly.entity_id
_entity_poly.type
_entity_poly.pdbx_seq_one_letter_code
_entity_poly.pdbx_strand_id
1 'polypeptide(L)'
;MMKRIFALFFGFLAVFCCAGKVLEVNFNDPASFRLKNGAVLENGVLVFNGGQSYAEVVGSENFTVGKKGLTISCIAAFDKLEKAGQDLFYKPDSWMLTRFNDGMMNAYVFNGTDFTGRTDGGKMAQPGVWTHYAVAIEPVVQEEEGKYGYAVSLFVNGVLEAKTENFDFKLNENTLPVILGRGKAGDVWNMRGKIASFRMEERALGEEELFKEASKSKLLKLNRDNVFEITAPLKAAFGNIPEKFPCRQWLINALTKAASGGAEQKSLCDAVEKLKTLDAATLEEAAEKWNKLQNGVKLIVSGRMALIYIAKPGKTFPLAGMLDRKSNREIFGRNTMSFRLKTLKNGKSADITANDPVWQKELVTDGKKAILTFRSKIAEVIITQNLVDSARLESHIKVNMLDQERLLSAVVFPDLSFARLTSGTDKMVYPCKEGVIVDNPTVKKSPRVRQNMFYPRSYLTMQFGAYYDSKSGIYFAFEDPRGGIKQYYAQGQKGDLRSFWTGFAPWQAGSKGGNSYDMSGVSAIELYDGEWYEAARIYRKFVSEKANWWVKDLPRKDSPKWFRDCPGWLLVRPITDRTGVDNAREQLLYLRQYFELEFGIHLEDWDDMSLHHYPHFDKIFPWTEKFVRDLRAKGIYIKPYTNARLWAVKDGGLCEYDYMFSSHGKKYAVKNPDGSMNYEYYGPVFYRNGAPKEQYPFAIMCPGAEGWQKFMVKRSKDLFNIGFMALYHDEIAAANPYICFDPDHGHLINDPDVWMTGHRKFMHEIRRQNPDTGHDCEDGAEAFLDMLDAFMVWRWYGIDPVFMAVYSGRAQFTGKRFGYAATFPRLEESFYIKTALQMVNAEQIGWFPLIDMTWDNRRLFTKKMFHMRNMLLKYFNEGEMLRPVKFIRSAGTISCDWGKYLNDEGLTTTNKVISGVYGRADGTAVMILVNSVNEKVTFEPDVKCYGKKVAAICTEKGKVDGAVLTLEPRTSAVILLADKITPDVEREAERVEKYMLRIGGFTAGLAPQDVSKLSSAGDIPEIDPASPVGFGRALIVKNANVSADGSFAGWLKKDAKLIFHPVKTVPGKSVLQINLLPVSGKGSIVVAVDGKEIAEIALDEKSKSVSAENMTLLPGAPVTFSIKGNWQGKLLNWQIR
;
A
#
# COMPACT_ATOMS: atom_id res chain seq x y z
N MET A 1 47.82 43.03 -7.99
CA MET A 1 47.37 43.65 -6.72
C MET A 1 45.97 44.30 -6.84
N MET A 2 45.66 45.04 -7.92
CA MET A 2 44.31 45.59 -8.19
C MET A 2 43.18 44.56 -8.39
N LYS A 3 43.45 43.34 -8.87
CA LYS A 3 42.44 42.26 -8.95
C LYS A 3 42.05 41.64 -7.60
N ARG A 4 42.87 41.81 -6.54
CA ARG A 4 42.53 41.37 -5.18
C ARG A 4 41.70 42.41 -4.42
N ILE A 5 41.74 43.68 -4.81
CA ILE A 5 40.93 44.75 -4.20
C ILE A 5 39.49 44.71 -4.74
N PHE A 6 39.28 44.31 -5.99
CA PHE A 6 37.94 44.13 -6.57
C PHE A 6 37.17 42.92 -6.00
N ALA A 7 37.85 41.86 -5.56
CA ALA A 7 37.21 40.67 -4.97
C ALA A 7 36.81 40.89 -3.50
N LEU A 8 37.53 41.73 -2.75
CA LEU A 8 37.22 42.06 -1.37
C LEU A 8 36.03 43.01 -1.22
N PHE A 9 35.75 43.86 -2.23
CA PHE A 9 34.61 44.78 -2.19
C PHE A 9 33.26 44.10 -2.50
N PHE A 10 33.23 43.01 -3.28
CA PHE A 10 31.99 42.24 -3.53
C PHE A 10 31.75 41.11 -2.51
N GLY A 11 32.79 40.64 -1.81
CA GLY A 11 32.65 39.67 -0.72
C GLY A 11 31.98 40.21 0.54
N PHE A 12 31.94 41.53 0.71
CA PHE A 12 31.28 42.19 1.86
C PHE A 12 29.90 42.80 1.52
N LEU A 13 29.54 42.95 0.23
CA LEU A 13 28.20 43.38 -0.19
C LEU A 13 27.25 42.22 -0.56
N ALA A 14 27.75 41.01 -0.78
CA ALA A 14 26.91 39.84 -1.06
C ALA A 14 26.23 39.22 0.17
N VAL A 15 26.51 39.73 1.39
CA VAL A 15 25.83 39.32 2.63
C VAL A 15 24.66 40.25 3.00
N PHE A 16 24.48 41.38 2.31
CA PHE A 16 23.44 42.37 2.66
C PHE A 16 22.36 42.63 1.60
N CYS A 17 22.29 41.84 0.54
CA CYS A 17 21.21 41.95 -0.44
C CYS A 17 20.52 40.61 -0.63
N CYS A 18 19.69 40.17 0.34
CA CYS A 18 18.59 39.20 0.12
C CYS A 18 17.70 38.90 1.34
N ALA A 19 17.56 39.79 2.33
CA ALA A 19 16.65 39.56 3.45
C ALA A 19 15.19 39.56 2.95
N GLY A 20 14.46 38.45 3.18
CA GLY A 20 13.00 38.44 3.03
C GLY A 20 12.35 39.36 4.08
N LYS A 21 11.08 39.72 3.91
CA LYS A 21 10.35 40.43 4.96
C LYS A 21 10.35 39.58 6.23
N VAL A 22 10.50 40.23 7.39
CA VAL A 22 10.44 39.60 8.71
C VAL A 22 9.38 40.32 9.53
N LEU A 23 8.48 39.56 10.14
CA LEU A 23 7.57 40.02 11.19
C LEU A 23 7.98 39.33 12.47
N GLU A 24 8.51 40.09 13.42
CA GLU A 24 8.77 39.63 14.77
C GLU A 24 7.81 40.37 15.70
N VAL A 25 6.85 39.65 16.26
CA VAL A 25 5.75 40.27 17.00
C VAL A 25 6.23 40.69 18.40
N ASN A 26 5.94 41.93 18.79
CA ASN A 26 6.24 42.41 20.12
C ASN A 26 5.13 42.05 21.11
N PHE A 27 5.34 41.00 21.92
CA PHE A 27 4.37 40.54 22.91
C PHE A 27 4.20 41.49 24.10
N ASN A 28 4.96 42.59 24.18
CA ASN A 28 4.73 43.66 25.17
C ASN A 28 3.85 44.79 24.62
N ASP A 29 3.48 44.76 23.34
CA ASP A 29 2.65 45.77 22.70
C ASP A 29 1.27 45.19 22.32
N PRO A 30 0.20 45.54 23.05
CA PRO A 30 -1.16 45.10 22.73
C PRO A 30 -1.61 45.45 21.31
N ALA A 31 -1.07 46.50 20.68
CA ALA A 31 -1.41 46.88 19.31
C ALA A 31 -0.97 45.83 18.27
N SER A 32 -0.07 44.92 18.66
CA SER A 32 0.34 43.78 17.82
C SER A 32 -0.77 42.75 17.58
N PHE A 33 -1.86 42.80 18.36
CA PHE A 33 -2.93 41.80 18.30
C PHE A 33 -4.32 42.42 18.30
N ARG A 34 -5.27 41.76 17.62
CA ARG A 34 -6.70 41.95 17.86
C ARG A 34 -7.20 40.79 18.70
N LEU A 35 -7.34 41.01 20.01
CA LEU A 35 -7.79 40.00 20.97
C LEU A 35 -9.31 39.85 20.92
N LYS A 36 -9.80 38.60 20.93
CA LYS A 36 -11.22 38.27 20.79
C LYS A 36 -11.64 37.20 21.80
N ASN A 37 -12.91 37.25 22.21
CA ASN A 37 -13.59 36.21 22.98
C ASN A 37 -12.84 35.76 24.25
N GLY A 38 -12.23 36.72 24.96
CA GLY A 38 -11.55 36.47 26.24
C GLY A 38 -10.10 35.97 26.12
N ALA A 39 -9.45 36.11 24.96
CA ALA A 39 -7.99 36.04 24.88
C ALA A 39 -7.38 37.26 25.58
N VAL A 40 -6.33 37.05 26.38
CA VAL A 40 -5.66 38.11 27.14
C VAL A 40 -4.16 38.08 26.89
N LEU A 41 -3.55 39.27 26.89
CA LEU A 41 -2.09 39.44 26.85
C LEU A 41 -1.63 39.84 28.26
N GLU A 42 -0.98 38.92 28.95
CA GLU A 42 -0.54 39.11 30.35
C GLU A 42 0.96 38.87 30.45
N ASN A 43 1.70 39.87 30.97
CA ASN A 43 3.14 39.79 31.22
C ASN A 43 3.96 39.29 30.01
N GLY A 44 3.65 39.79 28.80
CA GLY A 44 4.36 39.39 27.58
C GLY A 44 3.95 38.02 27.03
N VAL A 45 2.79 37.47 27.42
CA VAL A 45 2.32 36.16 27.01
C VAL A 45 0.82 36.21 26.65
N LEU A 46 0.45 35.65 25.49
CA LEU A 46 -0.94 35.43 25.13
C LEU A 46 -1.49 34.20 25.83
N VAL A 47 -2.65 34.31 26.45
CA VAL A 47 -3.33 33.23 27.18
C VAL A 47 -4.69 32.92 26.53
N PHE A 48 -4.93 31.62 26.28
CA PHE A 48 -6.14 31.10 25.66
C PHE A 48 -6.85 30.12 26.60
N ASN A 49 -8.17 30.25 26.73
CA ASN A 49 -8.96 29.53 27.74
C ASN A 49 -9.52 28.18 27.26
N GLY A 50 -9.35 27.83 25.98
CA GLY A 50 -9.89 26.61 25.38
C GLY A 50 -11.36 26.70 24.95
N GLY A 51 -12.04 27.82 25.18
CA GLY A 51 -13.29 28.22 24.54
C GLY A 51 -13.01 28.98 23.24
N GLN A 52 -13.89 29.90 22.82
CA GLN A 52 -13.73 30.66 21.56
C GLN A 52 -12.64 31.75 21.57
N SER A 53 -11.75 31.81 22.59
CA SER A 53 -10.73 32.85 22.72
C SER A 53 -9.67 32.75 21.61
N TYR A 54 -9.36 33.87 20.94
CA TYR A 54 -8.31 33.90 19.91
C TYR A 54 -7.69 35.29 19.74
N ALA A 55 -6.54 35.33 19.05
CA ALA A 55 -5.86 36.56 18.68
C ALA A 55 -5.57 36.58 17.17
N GLU A 56 -5.84 37.72 16.51
CA GLU A 56 -5.37 37.98 15.14
C GLU A 56 -4.05 38.75 15.20
N VAL A 57 -3.02 38.30 14.48
CA VAL A 57 -1.70 38.95 14.45
C VAL A 57 -1.69 40.09 13.45
N VAL A 58 -1.53 41.33 13.93
CA VAL A 58 -1.50 42.52 13.07
C VAL A 58 -0.21 42.56 12.25
N GLY A 59 -0.32 42.83 10.95
CA GLY A 59 0.81 42.89 10.01
C GLY A 59 1.13 41.57 9.32
N SER A 60 0.55 40.45 9.79
CA SER A 60 0.70 39.12 9.18
C SER A 60 -0.05 38.97 7.85
N GLU A 61 -0.96 39.89 7.54
CA GLU A 61 -1.68 39.97 6.26
C GLU A 61 -0.73 40.14 5.07
N ASN A 62 0.44 40.73 5.31
CA ASN A 62 1.43 41.08 4.29
C ASN A 62 2.42 39.95 3.92
N PHE A 63 2.26 38.77 4.51
CA PHE A 63 3.16 37.62 4.35
C PHE A 63 2.51 36.52 3.52
N THR A 64 3.23 36.06 2.50
CA THR A 64 2.83 34.97 1.59
C THR A 64 3.98 34.00 1.38
N VAL A 65 3.73 32.80 0.83
CA VAL A 65 4.79 31.88 0.41
C VAL A 65 5.41 32.40 -0.90
N GLY A 66 6.45 33.23 -0.75
CA GLY A 66 7.22 33.76 -1.87
C GLY A 66 8.12 32.72 -2.54
N LYS A 67 8.88 33.14 -3.56
CA LYS A 67 9.83 32.27 -4.29
C LYS A 67 10.89 31.62 -3.38
N LYS A 68 11.21 32.26 -2.25
CA LYS A 68 12.18 31.77 -1.26
C LYS A 68 11.52 30.96 -0.14
N GLY A 69 10.21 30.79 -0.18
CA GLY A 69 9.42 30.16 0.87
C GLY A 69 8.93 31.11 1.96
N LEU A 70 8.41 30.54 3.03
CA LEU A 70 7.89 31.19 4.23
C LEU A 70 8.20 30.33 5.44
N THR A 71 8.68 30.94 6.52
CA THR A 71 8.81 30.28 7.83
C THR A 71 7.92 30.96 8.84
N ILE A 72 7.21 30.16 9.62
CA ILE A 72 6.42 30.61 10.76
C ILE A 72 6.91 29.88 12.01
N SER A 73 7.22 30.60 13.06
CA SER A 73 7.69 30.05 14.32
C SER A 73 7.01 30.69 15.52
N CYS A 74 6.85 29.93 16.60
CA CYS A 74 6.33 30.42 17.87
C CYS A 74 6.89 29.63 19.05
N ILE A 75 6.83 30.22 20.24
CA ILE A 75 7.07 29.54 21.51
C ILE A 75 5.74 29.41 22.24
N ALA A 76 5.31 28.18 22.50
CA ALA A 76 4.00 27.89 23.06
C ALA A 76 4.04 26.79 24.13
N ALA A 77 3.05 26.80 25.03
CA ALA A 77 2.81 25.78 26.04
C ALA A 77 1.31 25.44 26.06
N PHE A 78 0.97 24.15 26.02
CA PHE A 78 -0.42 23.68 26.11
C PHE A 78 -0.77 23.28 27.55
N ASP A 79 -2.00 23.50 28.01
CA ASP A 79 -2.37 23.21 29.41
C ASP A 79 -2.99 21.82 29.62
N LYS A 80 -3.59 21.20 28.60
CA LYS A 80 -4.32 19.91 28.71
C LYS A 80 -4.26 19.06 27.44
N LEU A 81 -4.27 17.74 27.59
CA LEU A 81 -4.22 16.75 26.49
C LEU A 81 -5.58 16.12 26.12
N GLU A 82 -6.63 16.30 26.91
CA GLU A 82 -7.92 15.55 26.81
C GLU A 82 -8.81 15.92 25.59
N LYS A 83 -8.42 16.88 24.76
CA LYS A 83 -9.14 17.24 23.54
C LYS A 83 -8.71 16.39 22.34
N ALA A 84 -9.64 16.16 21.41
CA ALA A 84 -9.41 15.46 20.13
C ALA A 84 -8.24 16.05 19.31
N GLY A 85 -8.01 17.36 19.42
CA GLY A 85 -6.83 18.06 18.93
C GLY A 85 -6.88 19.55 19.27
N GLN A 86 -5.81 20.31 18.97
CA GLN A 86 -5.75 21.76 19.21
C GLN A 86 -4.95 22.48 18.12
N ASP A 87 -5.57 23.47 17.49
CA ASP A 87 -4.91 24.31 16.48
C ASP A 87 -4.07 25.37 17.19
N LEU A 88 -2.78 25.43 16.85
CA LEU A 88 -1.85 26.38 17.45
C LEU A 88 -1.94 27.73 16.75
N PHE A 89 -1.76 27.71 15.42
CA PHE A 89 -1.93 28.87 14.56
C PHE A 89 -2.34 28.45 13.16
N TYR A 90 -3.05 29.32 12.45
CA TYR A 90 -3.35 29.14 11.05
C TYR A 90 -3.58 30.47 10.32
N LYS A 91 -3.30 30.47 9.02
CA LYS A 91 -3.80 31.49 8.10
C LYS A 91 -5.02 30.90 7.39
N PRO A 92 -6.21 31.54 7.50
CA PRO A 92 -7.44 30.99 6.92
C PRO A 92 -7.25 30.56 5.47
N ASP A 93 -7.69 29.35 5.17
CA ASP A 93 -7.63 28.73 3.83
C ASP A 93 -6.25 28.72 3.16
N SER A 94 -5.16 28.81 3.92
CA SER A 94 -3.79 28.88 3.37
C SER A 94 -2.87 27.83 3.98
N TRP A 95 -2.64 27.89 5.30
CA TRP A 95 -1.82 26.91 6.03
C TRP A 95 -2.14 26.90 7.53
N MET A 96 -1.78 25.83 8.23
CA MET A 96 -1.96 25.70 9.68
C MET A 96 -0.91 24.81 10.34
N LEU A 97 -0.75 24.99 11.64
CA LEU A 97 -0.09 24.04 12.53
C LEU A 97 -1.05 23.65 13.67
N THR A 98 -1.23 22.35 13.85
CA THR A 98 -2.14 21.77 14.85
C THR A 98 -1.55 20.53 15.51
N ARG A 99 -2.17 20.09 16.62
CA ARG A 99 -1.84 18.85 17.32
C ARG A 99 -3.06 17.94 17.41
N PHE A 100 -2.87 16.62 17.35
CA PHE A 100 -3.92 15.62 17.63
C PHE A 100 -3.91 15.16 19.10
N ASN A 101 -4.89 14.34 19.50
CA ASN A 101 -5.02 13.77 20.85
C ASN A 101 -3.82 12.90 21.27
N ASP A 102 -3.16 12.25 20.32
CA ASP A 102 -1.93 11.47 20.52
C ASP A 102 -0.67 12.32 20.74
N GLY A 103 -0.83 13.65 20.67
CA GLY A 103 0.24 14.63 20.82
C GLY A 103 1.09 14.83 19.56
N MET A 104 0.78 14.20 18.43
CA MET A 104 1.51 14.42 17.18
C MET A 104 1.26 15.83 16.65
N MET A 105 2.32 16.53 16.22
CA MET A 105 2.21 17.82 15.54
C MET A 105 1.99 17.62 14.03
N ASN A 106 1.13 18.44 13.43
CA ASN A 106 0.71 18.32 12.03
C ASN A 106 0.65 19.72 11.40
N ALA A 107 1.43 19.94 10.37
CA ALA A 107 1.38 21.12 9.52
C ALA A 107 0.58 20.81 8.26
N TYR A 108 -0.27 21.75 7.84
CA TYR A 108 -1.06 21.61 6.62
C TYR A 108 -0.92 22.82 5.72
N VAL A 109 -1.00 22.59 4.41
CA VAL A 109 -1.23 23.61 3.39
C VAL A 109 -2.54 23.34 2.64
N PHE A 110 -3.16 24.41 2.15
CA PHE A 110 -4.47 24.41 1.49
C PHE A 110 -4.35 24.84 0.02
N ASN A 111 -5.10 24.17 -0.85
CA ASN A 111 -5.24 24.55 -2.27
C ASN A 111 -6.50 25.38 -2.56
N GLY A 112 -7.29 25.72 -1.53
CA GLY A 112 -8.55 26.46 -1.64
C GLY A 112 -9.82 25.60 -1.51
N THR A 113 -9.75 24.28 -1.73
CA THR A 113 -10.90 23.37 -1.51
C THR A 113 -10.61 22.29 -0.47
N ASP A 114 -9.37 21.79 -0.43
CA ASP A 114 -8.98 20.65 0.41
C ASP A 114 -7.63 20.88 1.10
N PHE A 115 -7.40 20.06 2.13
CA PHE A 115 -6.08 19.88 2.74
C PHE A 115 -5.20 19.03 1.82
N THR A 116 -4.22 19.62 1.15
CA THR A 116 -3.43 18.94 0.12
C THR A 116 -2.02 18.56 0.53
N GLY A 117 -1.42 19.24 1.51
CA GLY A 117 -0.03 18.98 1.92
C GLY A 117 0.14 18.85 3.43
N ARG A 118 -0.21 17.69 3.95
CA ARG A 118 -0.09 17.33 5.37
C ARG A 118 1.32 16.83 5.69
N THR A 119 1.94 17.42 6.71
CA THR A 119 3.25 16.99 7.27
C THR A 119 3.11 16.76 8.75
N ASP A 120 3.45 15.56 9.21
CA ASP A 120 3.28 15.16 10.61
C ASP A 120 4.59 14.64 11.15
N GLY A 121 5.00 15.13 12.31
CA GLY A 121 6.26 14.78 12.95
C GLY A 121 6.46 15.52 14.27
N GLY A 122 7.19 14.89 15.18
CA GLY A 122 7.42 15.42 16.53
C GLY A 122 6.21 15.19 17.44
N LYS A 123 6.49 14.96 18.73
CA LYS A 123 5.46 14.93 19.78
C LYS A 123 5.44 16.26 20.51
N MET A 124 4.25 16.69 20.89
CA MET A 124 4.02 17.80 21.81
C MET A 124 4.78 17.54 23.12
N ALA A 125 5.34 18.60 23.69
CA ALA A 125 5.88 18.52 25.05
C ALA A 125 4.76 18.29 26.07
N GLN A 126 5.14 17.88 27.29
CA GLN A 126 4.17 17.70 28.37
C GLN A 126 3.39 19.01 28.65
N PRO A 127 2.14 18.91 29.13
CA PRO A 127 1.36 20.09 29.49
C PRO A 127 2.15 21.06 30.39
N GLY A 128 2.08 22.35 30.09
CA GLY A 128 2.79 23.42 30.78
C GLY A 128 4.26 23.62 30.36
N VAL A 129 4.81 22.78 29.46
CA VAL A 129 6.19 22.91 28.99
C VAL A 129 6.27 23.81 27.76
N TRP A 130 7.04 24.89 27.87
CA TRP A 130 7.37 25.78 26.76
C TRP A 130 8.17 25.06 25.68
N THR A 131 7.70 25.17 24.44
CA THR A 131 8.28 24.49 23.27
C THR A 131 8.32 25.43 22.08
N HIS A 132 9.39 25.40 21.31
CA HIS A 132 9.47 26.10 20.04
C HIS A 132 8.88 25.22 18.93
N TYR A 133 7.94 25.75 18.18
CA TYR A 133 7.35 25.11 17.01
C TYR A 133 7.60 25.98 15.79
N ALA A 134 8.04 25.37 14.70
CA ALA A 134 8.20 26.09 13.43
C ALA A 134 7.77 25.25 12.23
N VAL A 135 7.24 25.94 11.22
CA VAL A 135 6.89 25.38 9.91
C VAL A 135 7.58 26.20 8.84
N ALA A 136 8.36 25.55 7.98
CA ALA A 136 8.93 26.18 6.79
C ALA A 136 8.26 25.59 5.53
N ILE A 137 7.75 26.46 4.67
CA ILE A 137 7.09 26.12 3.40
C ILE A 137 7.98 26.65 2.27
N GLU A 138 8.48 25.77 1.41
CA GLU A 138 9.37 26.14 0.30
C GLU A 138 8.79 25.67 -1.05
N PRO A 139 8.78 26.49 -2.11
CA PRO A 139 8.44 26.02 -3.45
C PRO A 139 9.43 24.96 -3.94
N VAL A 140 8.92 23.89 -4.55
CA VAL A 140 9.73 22.80 -5.12
C VAL A 140 9.31 22.55 -6.56
N VAL A 141 10.30 22.34 -7.44
CA VAL A 141 10.11 22.00 -8.85
C VAL A 141 10.81 20.68 -9.13
N GLN A 142 10.10 19.72 -9.73
CA GLN A 142 10.66 18.49 -10.29
C GLN A 142 10.68 18.64 -11.80
N GLU A 143 11.81 19.15 -12.34
CA GLU A 143 11.96 19.50 -13.76
C GLU A 143 11.73 18.28 -14.68
N GLU A 144 12.22 17.10 -14.29
CA GLU A 144 12.09 15.86 -15.07
C GLU A 144 10.63 15.38 -15.23
N GLU A 145 9.76 15.68 -14.27
CA GLU A 145 8.33 15.30 -14.29
C GLU A 145 7.41 16.46 -14.65
N GLY A 146 7.95 17.68 -14.84
CA GLY A 146 7.16 18.90 -15.09
C GLY A 146 6.28 19.31 -13.90
N LYS A 147 6.59 18.86 -12.67
CA LYS A 147 5.75 19.09 -11.48
C LYS A 147 6.20 20.30 -10.67
N TYR A 148 5.23 21.07 -10.19
CA TYR A 148 5.42 22.20 -9.27
C TYR A 148 4.63 21.96 -7.98
N GLY A 149 5.19 22.38 -6.84
CA GLY A 149 4.48 22.33 -5.58
C GLY A 149 5.29 22.93 -4.42
N TYR A 150 5.11 22.40 -3.22
CA TYR A 150 5.70 22.93 -2.00
C TYR A 150 6.21 21.82 -1.07
N ALA A 151 7.42 21.98 -0.53
CA ALA A 151 7.88 21.24 0.63
C ALA A 151 7.43 21.93 1.91
N VAL A 152 6.89 21.14 2.83
CA VAL A 152 6.48 21.59 4.17
C VAL A 152 7.37 20.87 5.17
N SER A 153 8.15 21.64 5.92
CA SER A 153 9.08 21.16 6.94
C SER A 153 8.59 21.57 8.31
N LEU A 154 8.50 20.61 9.23
CA LEU A 154 8.03 20.79 10.60
C LEU A 154 9.21 20.62 11.57
N PHE A 155 9.38 21.60 12.44
CA PHE A 155 10.45 21.64 13.42
C PHE A 155 9.88 21.76 14.84
N VAL A 156 10.48 21.02 15.76
CA VAL A 156 10.20 21.13 17.21
C VAL A 156 11.52 21.41 17.91
N ASN A 157 11.58 22.47 18.74
CA ASN A 157 12.78 22.92 19.42
C ASN A 157 13.98 23.18 18.48
N GLY A 158 13.67 23.60 17.25
CA GLY A 158 14.67 23.91 16.22
C GLY A 158 15.29 22.66 15.57
N VAL A 159 14.73 21.47 15.81
CA VAL A 159 15.14 20.22 15.18
C VAL A 159 14.12 19.85 14.11
N LEU A 160 14.58 19.48 12.91
CA LEU A 160 13.68 18.98 11.87
C LEU A 160 13.05 17.67 12.34
N GLU A 161 11.73 17.59 12.37
CA GLU A 161 11.00 16.39 12.77
C GLU A 161 10.40 15.65 11.56
N ALA A 162 9.86 16.40 10.61
CA ALA A 162 9.34 15.86 9.37
C ALA A 162 9.47 16.86 8.22
N LYS A 163 9.60 16.35 6.99
CA LYS A 163 9.54 17.12 5.76
C LYS A 163 8.72 16.34 4.74
N THR A 164 7.72 16.99 4.15
CA THR A 164 6.91 16.39 3.07
C THR A 164 6.93 17.28 1.84
N GLU A 165 7.29 16.73 0.68
CA GLU A 165 7.14 17.38 -0.62
C GLU A 165 5.78 17.04 -1.23
N ASN A 166 5.01 18.07 -1.58
CA ASN A 166 3.67 17.94 -2.15
C ASN A 166 3.64 18.64 -3.51
N PHE A 167 3.11 17.98 -4.54
CA PHE A 167 3.13 18.45 -5.93
C PHE A 167 1.71 18.58 -6.50
N ASP A 168 1.61 19.21 -7.67
CA ASP A 168 0.39 19.30 -8.49
C ASP A 168 -0.74 20.14 -7.84
N PHE A 169 -0.37 21.12 -7.02
CA PHE A 169 -1.29 22.13 -6.50
C PHE A 169 -0.61 23.49 -6.34
N LYS A 170 -1.44 24.55 -6.30
CA LYS A 170 -1.04 25.89 -5.92
C LYS A 170 -1.58 26.20 -4.54
N LEU A 171 -0.75 26.79 -3.68
CA LEU A 171 -1.18 27.20 -2.35
C LEU A 171 -2.13 28.40 -2.47
N ASN A 172 -3.23 28.38 -1.71
CA ASN A 172 -4.17 29.48 -1.69
C ASN A 172 -3.62 30.63 -0.82
N GLU A 173 -3.03 31.61 -1.49
CA GLU A 173 -2.50 32.82 -0.86
C GLU A 173 -3.60 33.87 -0.70
N ASN A 174 -3.64 34.50 0.46
CA ASN A 174 -4.60 35.55 0.77
C ASN A 174 -4.01 36.58 1.75
N THR A 175 -4.74 37.68 1.94
CA THR A 175 -4.35 38.79 2.82
C THR A 175 -5.07 38.76 4.17
N LEU A 176 -5.59 37.60 4.59
CA LEU A 176 -6.21 37.46 5.91
C LEU A 176 -5.12 37.37 6.99
N PRO A 177 -5.39 37.86 8.22
CA PRO A 177 -4.44 37.77 9.31
C PRO A 177 -4.28 36.33 9.79
N VAL A 178 -3.13 36.03 10.37
CA VAL A 178 -2.88 34.78 11.09
C VAL A 178 -3.70 34.79 12.39
N ILE A 179 -4.36 33.67 12.65
CA ILE A 179 -5.16 33.43 13.84
C ILE A 179 -4.39 32.51 14.78
N LEU A 180 -4.27 32.93 16.04
CA LEU A 180 -3.67 32.15 17.12
C LEU A 180 -4.76 31.62 18.06
N GLY A 181 -4.68 30.35 18.43
CA GLY A 181 -5.47 29.72 19.49
C GLY A 181 -6.91 29.29 19.15
N ARG A 182 -7.46 29.70 17.99
CA ARG A 182 -8.78 29.23 17.52
C ARG A 182 -8.64 27.96 16.70
N GLY A 183 -9.60 27.05 16.86
CA GLY A 183 -9.77 25.88 16.01
C GLY A 183 -10.48 26.23 14.69
N LYS A 184 -9.90 25.86 13.55
CA LYS A 184 -10.54 26.02 12.22
C LYS A 184 -11.82 25.18 12.13
N ALA A 185 -11.83 23.98 12.70
CA ALA A 185 -12.94 23.03 12.64
C ALA A 185 -13.90 23.11 13.86
N GLY A 186 -13.93 24.25 14.57
CA GLY A 186 -14.84 24.51 15.69
C GLY A 186 -14.25 24.23 17.08
N ASP A 187 -15.10 24.33 18.10
CA ASP A 187 -14.76 24.46 19.52
C ASP A 187 -13.86 23.34 20.09
N VAL A 188 -14.02 22.14 19.54
CA VAL A 188 -13.25 20.96 19.94
C VAL A 188 -11.74 21.09 19.61
N TRP A 189 -11.38 22.02 18.72
CA TRP A 189 -10.00 22.30 18.29
C TRP A 189 -9.39 23.56 18.92
N ASN A 190 -10.13 24.29 19.77
CA ASN A 190 -9.61 25.51 20.37
C ASN A 190 -8.48 25.22 21.37
N MET A 191 -7.40 26.00 21.27
CA MET A 191 -6.23 25.91 22.14
C MET A 191 -6.58 26.38 23.55
N ARG A 192 -6.11 25.59 24.53
CA ARG A 192 -6.00 26.00 25.92
C ARG A 192 -4.53 25.99 26.28
N GLY A 193 -3.98 27.16 26.56
CA GLY A 193 -2.54 27.30 26.78
C GLY A 193 -2.07 28.72 26.49
N LYS A 194 -0.77 28.83 26.22
CA LYS A 194 -0.05 30.10 26.18
C LYS A 194 0.89 30.18 24.98
N ILE A 195 1.06 31.38 24.42
CA ILE A 195 2.04 31.69 23.36
C ILE A 195 2.84 32.90 23.82
N ALA A 196 4.18 32.80 23.78
CA ALA A 196 5.11 33.83 24.25
C ALA A 196 5.92 34.48 23.11
N SER A 197 5.90 33.91 21.92
CA SER A 197 6.50 34.52 20.73
C SER A 197 5.78 34.08 19.48
N PHE A 198 5.86 34.89 18.43
CA PHE A 198 5.38 34.59 17.09
C PHE A 198 6.22 35.37 16.09
N ARG A 199 6.73 34.67 15.08
CA ARG A 199 7.60 35.23 14.05
C ARG A 199 7.26 34.65 12.69
N MET A 200 7.33 35.49 11.66
CA MET A 200 7.22 35.09 10.26
C MET A 200 8.39 35.66 9.46
N GLU A 201 8.94 34.87 8.53
CA GLU A 201 10.00 35.30 7.62
C GLU A 201 9.68 34.79 6.21
N GLU A 202 9.66 35.65 5.18
CA GLU A 202 9.41 35.27 3.77
C GLU A 202 10.63 34.57 3.14
N ARG A 203 11.11 33.54 3.83
CA ARG A 203 12.10 32.56 3.39
C ARG A 203 11.95 31.30 4.22
N ALA A 204 12.18 30.13 3.63
CA ALA A 204 12.34 28.88 4.36
C ALA A 204 13.66 28.87 5.15
N LEU A 205 13.58 28.76 6.48
CA LEU A 205 14.74 28.70 7.38
C LEU A 205 15.19 27.26 7.60
N GLY A 206 16.51 27.07 7.71
CA GLY A 206 17.12 25.79 8.04
C GLY A 206 17.10 25.45 9.53
N GLU A 207 17.45 24.21 9.84
CA GLU A 207 17.52 23.68 11.22
C GLU A 207 18.44 24.51 12.12
N GLU A 208 19.63 24.91 11.64
CA GLU A 208 20.57 25.71 12.43
C GLU A 208 20.04 27.12 12.74
N GLU A 209 19.39 27.76 11.77
CA GLU A 209 18.80 29.09 11.93
C GLU A 209 17.67 29.07 12.96
N LEU A 210 16.78 28.07 12.86
CA LEU A 210 15.66 27.89 13.78
C LEU A 210 16.09 27.45 15.17
N PHE A 211 17.15 26.64 15.29
CA PHE A 211 17.74 26.31 16.57
C PHE A 211 18.36 27.54 17.23
N LYS A 212 19.11 28.34 16.47
CA LYS A 212 19.68 29.60 16.95
C LYS A 212 18.59 30.57 17.38
N GLU A 213 17.50 30.69 16.61
CA GLU A 213 16.33 31.47 16.98
C GLU A 213 15.75 31.01 18.32
N ALA A 214 15.41 29.73 18.44
CA ALA A 214 14.85 29.16 19.66
C ALA A 214 15.77 29.38 20.87
N SER A 215 17.09 29.24 20.70
CA SER A 215 18.09 29.35 21.78
C SER A 215 18.15 30.73 22.46
N LYS A 216 17.60 31.77 21.83
CA LYS A 216 17.53 33.12 22.42
C LYS A 216 16.51 33.22 23.55
N SER A 217 15.53 32.30 23.63
CA SER A 217 14.46 32.37 24.63
C SER A 217 14.85 31.69 25.93
N LYS A 218 14.70 32.42 27.05
CA LYS A 218 14.90 31.89 28.41
C LYS A 218 13.78 30.94 28.85
N LEU A 219 12.65 30.90 28.14
CA LEU A 219 11.53 30.00 28.43
C LEU A 219 11.81 28.56 28.01
N LEU A 220 12.69 28.38 27.02
CA LEU A 220 13.03 27.08 26.47
C LEU A 220 14.23 26.50 27.20
N LYS A 221 14.10 25.24 27.62
CA LYS A 221 15.25 24.41 27.96
C LYS A 221 15.61 23.60 26.72
N LEU A 222 16.30 24.25 25.78
CA LEU A 222 16.78 23.55 24.60
C LEU A 222 17.92 22.64 25.00
N ASN A 223 17.64 21.35 24.87
CA ASN A 223 18.66 20.33 24.85
C ASN A 223 18.61 19.77 23.42
N ARG A 224 19.70 19.85 22.66
CA ARG A 224 19.85 18.88 21.56
C ARG A 224 20.11 17.56 22.24
N ASP A 225 19.05 16.89 22.71
CA ASP A 225 19.18 15.63 23.41
C ASP A 225 20.07 14.71 22.56
N ASN A 226 21.25 14.40 23.09
CA ASN A 226 22.25 13.53 22.49
C ASN A 226 22.98 14.03 21.23
N VAL A 227 23.05 15.35 20.96
CA VAL A 227 24.02 15.90 20.01
C VAL A 227 25.15 16.60 20.76
N PHE A 228 26.28 15.92 20.90
CA PHE A 228 27.47 16.41 21.61
C PHE A 228 28.35 17.24 20.67
N GLU A 229 28.80 18.40 21.13
CA GLU A 229 29.77 19.20 20.38
C GLU A 229 31.10 18.45 20.26
N ILE A 230 31.68 18.48 19.06
CA ILE A 230 33.00 17.89 18.84
C ILE A 230 34.05 18.79 19.49
N THR A 231 34.79 18.23 20.45
CA THR A 231 35.84 18.89 21.20
C THR A 231 37.00 19.32 20.29
N ALA A 232 37.65 20.43 20.63
CA ALA A 232 38.79 20.94 19.86
C ALA A 232 39.94 19.92 19.71
N PRO A 233 40.32 19.13 20.74
CA PRO A 233 41.31 18.07 20.59
C PRO A 233 40.92 17.02 19.55
N LEU A 234 39.67 16.55 19.55
CA LEU A 234 39.22 15.55 18.56
C LEU A 234 39.22 16.13 17.14
N LYS A 235 38.78 17.39 16.97
CA LYS A 235 38.87 18.10 15.67
C LYS A 235 40.32 18.18 15.18
N ALA A 236 41.26 18.53 16.07
CA ALA A 236 42.68 18.57 15.75
C ALA A 236 43.22 17.17 15.39
N ALA A 237 42.79 16.13 16.13
CA ALA A 237 43.19 14.76 15.86
C ALA A 237 42.76 14.27 14.47
N PHE A 238 41.63 14.70 13.92
CA PHE A 238 41.25 14.35 12.54
C PHE A 238 42.26 14.82 11.49
N GLY A 239 43.00 15.90 11.75
CA GLY A 239 44.12 16.34 10.89
C GLY A 239 45.28 15.34 10.84
N ASN A 240 45.38 14.47 11.84
CA ASN A 240 46.43 13.45 11.94
C ASN A 240 46.15 12.18 11.14
N ILE A 241 44.95 12.05 10.55
CA ILE A 241 44.62 10.94 9.65
C ILE A 241 45.35 11.20 8.32
N PRO A 242 46.25 10.30 7.88
CA PRO A 242 47.05 10.50 6.67
C PRO A 242 46.19 10.84 5.45
N GLU A 243 46.62 11.79 4.62
CA GLU A 243 45.85 12.21 3.43
C GLU A 243 45.58 11.04 2.46
N LYS A 244 46.54 10.12 2.35
CA LYS A 244 46.43 8.92 1.51
C LYS A 244 45.64 7.77 2.15
N PHE A 245 45.13 7.94 3.37
CA PHE A 245 44.37 6.89 4.04
C PHE A 245 43.16 6.49 3.18
N PRO A 246 43.00 5.19 2.84
CA PRO A 246 41.87 4.73 2.04
C PRO A 246 40.53 5.09 2.69
N CYS A 247 39.62 5.73 1.94
CA CYS A 247 38.32 6.17 2.46
C CYS A 247 38.41 7.15 3.65
N ARG A 248 39.48 7.96 3.75
CA ARG A 248 39.72 8.97 4.80
C ARG A 248 38.48 9.78 5.20
N GLN A 249 37.77 10.32 4.22
CA GLN A 249 36.61 11.20 4.50
C GLN A 249 35.46 10.42 5.14
N TRP A 250 35.22 9.19 4.71
CA TRP A 250 34.22 8.32 5.32
C TRP A 250 34.56 8.04 6.80
N LEU A 251 35.82 7.69 7.09
CA LEU A 251 36.29 7.47 8.46
C LEU A 251 36.04 8.70 9.35
N ILE A 252 36.42 9.89 8.89
CA ILE A 252 36.20 11.15 9.62
C ILE A 252 34.70 11.37 9.88
N ASN A 253 33.86 11.17 8.87
CA ASN A 253 32.42 11.36 9.00
C ASN A 253 31.79 10.38 10.00
N ALA A 254 32.18 9.11 9.96
CA ALA A 254 31.69 8.10 10.89
C ALA A 254 32.12 8.37 12.35
N LEU A 255 33.38 8.77 12.56
CA LEU A 255 33.87 9.16 13.89
C LEU A 255 33.22 10.44 14.41
N THR A 256 33.00 11.42 13.53
CA THR A 256 32.27 12.66 13.86
C THR A 256 30.83 12.32 14.28
N LYS A 257 30.14 11.47 13.52
CA LYS A 257 28.80 11.00 13.85
C LYS A 257 28.75 10.29 15.20
N ALA A 258 29.69 9.37 15.46
CA ALA A 258 29.78 8.67 16.73
C ALA A 258 30.01 9.63 17.91
N ALA A 259 30.96 10.57 17.76
CA ALA A 259 31.25 11.58 18.76
C ALA A 259 30.04 12.48 19.04
N SER A 260 29.38 12.97 17.99
CA SER A 260 28.15 13.75 18.11
C SER A 260 27.00 12.95 18.72
N GLY A 261 26.94 11.63 18.55
CA GLY A 261 25.94 10.79 19.22
C GLY A 261 26.23 10.49 20.69
N GLY A 262 27.42 10.86 21.20
CA GLY A 262 27.81 10.64 22.60
C GLY A 262 28.82 9.51 22.83
N ALA A 263 29.58 9.12 21.81
CA ALA A 263 30.79 8.32 22.02
C ALA A 263 31.84 9.12 22.81
N GLU A 264 32.65 8.44 23.62
CA GLU A 264 33.68 9.07 24.44
C GLU A 264 34.80 9.67 23.56
N GLN A 265 34.80 10.99 23.42
CA GLN A 265 35.68 11.69 22.48
C GLN A 265 37.17 11.58 22.79
N LYS A 266 37.55 11.42 24.07
CA LYS A 266 38.95 11.18 24.46
C LYS A 266 39.47 9.86 23.89
N SER A 267 38.71 8.78 24.06
CA SER A 267 39.04 7.47 23.49
C SER A 267 39.13 7.51 21.95
N LEU A 268 38.27 8.30 21.29
CA LEU A 268 38.36 8.50 19.84
C LEU A 268 39.62 9.27 19.45
N CYS A 269 39.96 10.33 20.19
CA CYS A 269 41.18 11.12 19.98
C CYS A 269 42.41 10.22 20.06
N ASP A 270 42.56 9.45 21.14
CA ASP A 270 43.68 8.53 21.35
C ASP A 270 43.79 7.47 20.24
N ALA A 271 42.65 6.98 19.74
CA ALA A 271 42.62 5.99 18.65
C ALA A 271 43.02 6.60 17.29
N VAL A 272 42.63 7.84 17.03
CA VAL A 272 42.96 8.57 15.80
C VAL A 272 44.42 9.04 15.80
N GLU A 273 44.97 9.48 16.93
CA GLU A 273 46.36 9.93 17.00
C GLU A 273 47.35 8.83 16.61
N LYS A 274 47.00 7.57 16.86
CA LYS A 274 47.80 6.40 16.48
C LYS A 274 47.83 6.14 14.96
N LEU A 275 47.03 6.86 14.15
CA LEU A 275 47.04 6.75 12.70
C LEU A 275 48.15 7.57 12.03
N LYS A 276 48.81 8.51 12.73
CA LYS A 276 49.86 9.39 12.19
C LYS A 276 50.96 8.65 11.42
N THR A 277 51.31 7.46 11.90
CA THR A 277 52.44 6.66 11.45
C THR A 277 52.01 5.46 10.59
N LEU A 278 50.71 5.32 10.33
CA LEU A 278 50.17 4.19 9.60
C LEU A 278 50.24 4.44 8.10
N ASP A 279 51.07 3.64 7.42
CA ASP A 279 51.10 3.55 5.96
C ASP A 279 50.39 2.26 5.50
N ALA A 280 49.46 2.39 4.57
CA ALA A 280 48.69 1.27 4.03
C ALA A 280 48.20 1.62 2.62
N ALA A 281 48.38 0.70 1.68
CA ALA A 281 47.96 0.89 0.29
C ALA A 281 46.47 0.58 0.10
N THR A 282 45.92 -0.31 0.93
CA THR A 282 44.52 -0.78 0.84
C THR A 282 43.79 -0.57 2.17
N LEU A 283 42.45 -0.58 2.11
CA LEU A 283 41.62 -0.42 3.31
C LEU A 283 41.74 -1.66 4.22
N GLU A 284 41.95 -2.83 3.63
CA GLU A 284 42.20 -4.09 4.31
C GLU A 284 43.49 -4.04 5.13
N GLU A 285 44.60 -3.61 4.53
CA GLU A 285 45.87 -3.39 5.23
C GLU A 285 45.73 -2.34 6.34
N ALA A 286 45.01 -1.25 6.05
CA ALA A 286 44.77 -0.20 7.03
C ALA A 286 43.98 -0.72 8.24
N ALA A 287 42.94 -1.53 8.00
CA ALA A 287 42.13 -2.15 9.04
C ALA A 287 42.95 -3.12 9.90
N GLU A 288 43.74 -3.99 9.27
CA GLU A 288 44.59 -4.95 9.99
C GLU A 288 45.59 -4.25 10.91
N LYS A 289 46.33 -3.27 10.38
CA LYS A 289 47.32 -2.50 11.15
C LYS A 289 46.64 -1.68 12.25
N TRP A 290 45.57 -0.96 11.93
CA TRP A 290 44.90 -0.09 12.91
C TRP A 290 44.25 -0.87 14.05
N ASN A 291 43.64 -2.03 13.76
CA ASN A 291 43.03 -2.89 14.77
C ASN A 291 44.06 -3.48 15.76
N LYS A 292 45.33 -3.62 15.36
CA LYS A 292 46.45 -4.05 16.21
C LYS A 292 47.03 -2.91 17.06
N LEU A 293 47.01 -1.67 16.55
CA LEU A 293 47.58 -0.50 17.25
C LEU A 293 46.74 -0.02 18.43
N GLN A 294 45.44 -0.28 18.42
CA GLN A 294 44.51 0.22 19.43
C GLN A 294 43.26 -0.65 19.61
N ASN A 295 42.61 -0.48 20.77
CA ASN A 295 41.41 -1.20 21.17
C ASN A 295 40.20 -0.28 21.39
N GLY A 296 40.28 0.98 20.96
CA GLY A 296 39.21 1.99 21.05
C GLY A 296 38.18 1.91 19.93
N VAL A 297 38.63 1.58 18.72
CA VAL A 297 37.85 1.52 17.49
C VAL A 297 38.22 0.24 16.74
N LYS A 298 37.28 -0.40 16.04
CA LYS A 298 37.56 -1.56 15.19
C LYS A 298 37.02 -1.31 13.79
N LEU A 299 37.86 -1.54 12.78
CA LEU A 299 37.50 -1.46 11.37
C LEU A 299 37.42 -2.89 10.81
N ILE A 300 36.26 -3.25 10.27
CA ILE A 300 36.03 -4.56 9.64
C ILE A 300 35.81 -4.34 8.15
N VAL A 301 36.53 -5.04 7.30
CA VAL A 301 36.51 -4.84 5.84
C VAL A 301 36.22 -6.16 5.13
N SER A 302 35.34 -6.11 4.15
CA SER A 302 35.03 -7.18 3.20
C SER A 302 34.99 -6.62 1.79
N GLY A 303 34.80 -7.46 0.76
CA GLY A 303 34.88 -7.03 -0.64
C GLY A 303 33.99 -5.83 -1.01
N ARG A 304 32.73 -5.77 -0.54
CA ARG A 304 31.79 -4.67 -0.82
C ARG A 304 31.53 -3.77 0.39
N MET A 305 31.63 -4.28 1.62
CA MET A 305 31.35 -3.51 2.84
C MET A 305 32.61 -3.17 3.63
N ALA A 306 32.63 -1.98 4.23
CA ALA A 306 33.48 -1.68 5.39
C ALA A 306 32.63 -1.17 6.57
N LEU A 307 32.92 -1.64 7.78
CA LEU A 307 32.18 -1.35 9.01
C LEU A 307 33.12 -0.76 10.05
N ILE A 308 32.67 0.26 10.77
CA ILE A 308 33.41 0.85 11.89
C ILE A 308 32.64 0.70 13.19
N TYR A 309 33.31 0.13 14.19
CA TYR A 309 32.79 -0.12 15.52
C TYR A 309 33.54 0.71 16.57
N ILE A 310 32.82 1.31 17.50
CA ILE A 310 33.39 1.94 18.69
C ILE A 310 33.39 0.91 19.82
N ALA A 311 34.60 0.53 20.27
CA ALA A 311 34.79 -0.56 21.22
C ALA A 311 34.73 -0.11 22.69
N LYS A 312 34.79 1.21 22.95
CA LYS A 312 34.82 1.77 24.29
C LYS A 312 33.44 2.22 24.78
N PRO A 313 33.19 2.21 26.10
CA PRO A 313 31.91 2.61 26.67
C PRO A 313 31.54 4.05 26.27
N GLY A 314 30.29 4.25 25.88
CA GLY A 314 29.75 5.54 25.48
C GLY A 314 28.22 5.48 25.40
N LYS A 315 27.59 6.61 25.12
CA LYS A 315 26.12 6.69 25.02
C LYS A 315 25.58 6.27 23.65
N THR A 316 26.42 5.84 22.72
CA THR A 316 26.00 5.40 21.37
C THR A 316 25.92 3.90 21.22
N PHE A 317 25.22 3.44 20.19
CA PHE A 317 25.36 2.08 19.70
C PHE A 317 26.77 1.87 19.09
N PRO A 318 27.43 0.71 19.31
CA PRO A 318 28.80 0.48 18.87
C PRO A 318 29.04 0.57 17.36
N LEU A 319 28.13 0.11 16.50
CA LEU A 319 28.27 0.22 15.05
C LEU A 319 28.06 1.68 14.59
N ALA A 320 29.15 2.36 14.23
CA ALA A 320 29.18 3.80 13.95
C ALA A 320 29.08 4.16 12.46
N GLY A 321 29.37 3.23 11.55
CA GLY A 321 29.34 3.50 10.11
C GLY A 321 29.40 2.23 9.28
N MET A 322 28.84 2.31 8.08
CA MET A 322 28.86 1.25 7.07
C MET A 322 29.07 1.89 5.69
N LEU A 323 30.13 1.50 5.01
CA LEU A 323 30.48 1.98 3.66
C LEU A 323 30.12 0.92 2.62
N ASP A 324 29.34 1.31 1.61
CA ASP A 324 29.34 0.62 0.33
C ASP A 324 30.57 1.05 -0.47
N ARG A 325 31.57 0.18 -0.53
CA ARG A 325 32.86 0.46 -1.18
C ARG A 325 32.71 0.62 -2.69
N LYS A 326 31.72 -0.04 -3.29
CA LYS A 326 31.47 0.02 -4.74
C LYS A 326 30.93 1.40 -5.11
N SER A 327 29.94 1.89 -4.37
CA SER A 327 29.38 3.22 -4.63
C SER A 327 30.12 4.35 -3.90
N ASN A 328 31.06 4.02 -3.00
CA ASN A 328 31.76 4.92 -2.10
C ASN A 328 30.79 5.78 -1.27
N ARG A 329 29.78 5.14 -0.66
CA ARG A 329 28.71 5.81 0.09
C ARG A 329 28.56 5.27 1.50
N GLU A 330 28.44 6.18 2.45
CA GLU A 330 27.96 5.85 3.79
C GLU A 330 26.49 5.44 3.71
N ILE A 331 26.16 4.35 4.38
CA ILE A 331 24.82 3.76 4.41
C ILE A 331 23.97 4.37 5.52
N PHE A 332 24.57 4.68 6.67
CA PHE A 332 23.83 5.22 7.82
C PHE A 332 23.74 6.73 7.78
N GLY A 333 22.55 7.26 8.09
CA GLY A 333 22.26 8.69 8.17
C GLY A 333 22.80 9.32 9.46
N ARG A 334 22.03 10.22 10.06
CA ARG A 334 22.33 10.89 11.33
C ARG A 334 22.49 9.89 12.48
N ASN A 335 21.66 8.85 12.49
CA ASN A 335 21.75 7.71 13.41
C ASN A 335 22.23 6.47 12.65
N THR A 336 22.62 5.42 13.37
CA THR A 336 23.06 4.15 12.78
C THR A 336 22.03 3.04 13.05
N MET A 337 22.43 2.00 13.77
CA MET A 337 21.60 0.93 14.28
C MET A 337 21.36 1.15 15.77
N SER A 338 20.23 0.69 16.30
CA SER A 338 19.94 0.67 17.74
C SER A 338 18.98 -0.46 18.12
N PHE A 339 18.67 -0.57 19.41
CA PHE A 339 17.58 -1.40 19.93
C PHE A 339 16.79 -0.65 21.00
N ARG A 340 15.57 -1.13 21.25
CA ARG A 340 14.73 -0.69 22.37
C ARG A 340 14.02 -1.85 23.03
N LEU A 341 14.10 -1.92 24.35
CA LEU A 341 13.37 -2.88 25.17
C LEU A 341 12.10 -2.22 25.69
N LYS A 342 10.94 -2.77 25.34
CA LYS A 342 9.65 -2.37 25.91
C LYS A 342 9.39 -3.22 27.14
N THR A 343 9.23 -2.58 28.30
CA THR A 343 9.12 -3.28 29.58
C THR A 343 7.85 -2.90 30.32
N LEU A 344 7.37 -3.80 31.18
CA LEU A 344 6.23 -3.59 32.07
C LEU A 344 6.66 -3.85 33.51
N LYS A 345 6.37 -2.93 34.42
CA LYS A 345 6.60 -3.08 35.87
C LYS A 345 5.41 -2.50 36.63
N ASN A 346 4.74 -3.32 37.44
CA ASN A 346 3.51 -2.95 38.17
C ASN A 346 2.46 -2.29 37.25
N GLY A 347 2.23 -2.87 36.06
CA GLY A 347 1.29 -2.35 35.05
C GLY A 347 1.75 -1.09 34.31
N LYS A 348 2.92 -0.52 34.63
CA LYS A 348 3.46 0.68 33.96
C LYS A 348 4.48 0.30 32.89
N SER A 349 4.27 0.83 31.69
CA SER A 349 5.20 0.65 30.56
C SER A 349 6.40 1.60 30.64
N ALA A 350 7.58 1.11 30.30
CA ALA A 350 8.79 1.90 30.15
C ALA A 350 9.68 1.34 29.03
N ASP A 351 10.32 2.22 28.27
CA ASP A 351 11.27 1.86 27.21
C ASP A 351 12.72 2.04 27.72
N ILE A 352 13.60 1.06 27.47
CA ILE A 352 15.04 1.15 27.71
C ILE A 352 15.74 1.11 26.35
N THR A 353 16.58 2.09 26.03
CA THR A 353 17.25 2.21 24.72
C THR A 353 18.72 1.81 24.80
N ALA A 354 19.36 1.48 23.67
CA ALA A 354 20.80 1.21 23.62
C ALA A 354 21.70 2.36 24.10
N ASN A 355 21.16 3.58 24.14
CA ASN A 355 21.88 4.80 24.52
C ASN A 355 21.73 5.17 26.00
N ASP A 356 20.93 4.41 26.75
CA ASP A 356 20.70 4.64 28.17
C ASP A 356 22.00 4.47 28.98
N PRO A 357 22.33 5.37 29.93
CA PRO A 357 23.54 5.27 30.75
C PRO A 357 23.60 4.04 31.66
N VAL A 358 22.51 3.27 31.81
CA VAL A 358 22.53 2.03 32.62
C VAL A 358 23.43 0.92 32.07
N TRP A 359 23.83 0.99 30.80
CA TRP A 359 24.56 -0.09 30.14
C TRP A 359 26.08 -0.03 30.37
N GLN A 360 26.63 -1.13 30.83
CA GLN A 360 28.03 -1.50 30.59
C GLN A 360 28.11 -2.21 29.23
N LYS A 361 28.98 -1.71 28.34
CA LYS A 361 29.08 -2.17 26.95
C LYS A 361 30.41 -2.88 26.71
N GLU A 362 30.37 -3.99 26.01
CA GLU A 362 31.52 -4.77 25.60
C GLU A 362 31.40 -5.13 24.12
N LEU A 363 32.51 -5.04 23.38
CA LEU A 363 32.63 -5.49 21.99
C LEU A 363 33.75 -6.51 21.90
N VAL A 364 33.44 -7.69 21.38
CA VAL A 364 34.41 -8.71 20.97
C VAL A 364 34.28 -8.94 19.47
N THR A 365 35.39 -8.97 18.74
CA THR A 365 35.38 -9.23 17.30
C THR A 365 36.63 -9.98 16.85
N ASP A 366 36.46 -10.86 15.86
CA ASP A 366 37.53 -11.59 15.17
C ASP A 366 37.79 -11.07 13.74
N GLY A 367 37.13 -9.98 13.34
CA GLY A 367 37.21 -9.40 12.00
C GLY A 367 36.17 -9.93 10.99
N LYS A 368 35.37 -10.94 11.32
CA LYS A 368 34.20 -11.38 10.53
C LYS A 368 32.92 -11.42 11.35
N LYS A 369 33.06 -11.60 12.66
CA LYS A 369 31.99 -11.61 13.64
C LYS A 369 32.24 -10.51 14.67
N ALA A 370 31.18 -9.84 15.09
CA ALA A 370 31.17 -8.90 16.22
C ALA A 370 30.09 -9.31 17.22
N ILE A 371 30.44 -9.39 18.50
CA ILE A 371 29.53 -9.67 19.60
C ILE A 371 29.49 -8.41 20.47
N LEU A 372 28.32 -7.77 20.53
CA LEU A 372 28.05 -6.60 21.34
C LEU A 372 27.26 -7.04 22.57
N THR A 373 27.79 -6.82 23.75
CA THR A 373 27.11 -7.16 25.00
C THR A 373 26.80 -5.89 25.80
N PHE A 374 25.54 -5.74 26.21
CA PHE A 374 25.06 -4.65 27.05
C PHE A 374 24.57 -5.26 28.36
N ARG A 375 25.21 -4.93 29.49
CA ARG A 375 24.85 -5.44 30.83
C ARG A 375 24.41 -4.31 31.73
N SER A 376 23.36 -4.54 32.50
CA SER A 376 22.93 -3.68 33.60
C SER A 376 22.35 -4.54 34.72
N LYS A 377 21.88 -3.93 35.81
CA LYS A 377 21.08 -4.65 36.82
C LYS A 377 19.69 -5.05 36.32
N ILE A 378 19.25 -4.50 35.19
CA ILE A 378 17.89 -4.69 34.65
C ILE A 378 17.87 -5.85 33.66
N ALA A 379 18.86 -5.92 32.77
CA ALA A 379 18.91 -6.90 31.70
C ALA A 379 20.33 -7.11 31.17
N GLU A 380 20.53 -8.22 30.48
CA GLU A 380 21.63 -8.49 29.57
C GLU A 380 21.11 -8.56 28.13
N VAL A 381 21.72 -7.82 27.21
CA VAL A 381 21.43 -7.84 25.78
C VAL A 381 22.69 -8.27 25.04
N ILE A 382 22.58 -9.30 24.21
CA ILE A 382 23.65 -9.80 23.37
C ILE A 382 23.22 -9.64 21.92
N ILE A 383 24.01 -8.91 21.13
CA ILE A 383 23.83 -8.77 19.69
C ILE A 383 25.02 -9.42 19.00
N THR A 384 24.74 -10.44 18.20
CA THR A 384 25.75 -11.10 17.36
C THR A 384 25.59 -10.61 15.93
N GLN A 385 26.65 -10.06 15.35
CA GLN A 385 26.68 -9.60 13.97
C GLN A 385 27.72 -10.40 13.19
N ASN A 386 27.29 -11.03 12.10
CA ASN A 386 28.13 -11.82 11.21
C ASN A 386 28.19 -11.12 9.85
N LEU A 387 29.40 -10.82 9.39
CA LEU A 387 29.64 -10.41 8.01
C LEU A 387 29.67 -11.67 7.15
N VAL A 388 28.56 -11.90 6.46
CA VAL A 388 28.35 -13.02 5.55
C VAL A 388 28.68 -12.56 4.15
N ASP A 389 29.46 -13.35 3.44
CA ASP A 389 29.96 -13.00 2.11
C ASP A 389 30.65 -11.62 2.07
N SER A 390 30.78 -11.01 0.89
CA SER A 390 31.44 -9.70 0.76
C SER A 390 30.51 -8.51 0.99
N ALA A 391 29.19 -8.74 1.17
CA ALA A 391 28.17 -7.71 0.99
C ALA A 391 26.97 -7.83 1.93
N ARG A 392 27.01 -8.67 2.98
CA ARG A 392 25.85 -8.92 3.85
C ARG A 392 26.22 -8.92 5.32
N LEU A 393 25.47 -8.18 6.14
CA LEU A 393 25.57 -8.18 7.59
C LEU A 393 24.31 -8.80 8.19
N GLU A 394 24.45 -9.95 8.83
CA GLU A 394 23.37 -10.61 9.58
C GLU A 394 23.53 -10.30 11.07
N SER A 395 22.46 -9.84 11.71
CA SER A 395 22.45 -9.50 13.14
C SER A 395 21.37 -10.29 13.88
N HIS A 396 21.72 -10.90 15.01
CA HIS A 396 20.81 -11.61 15.91
C HIS A 396 20.85 -10.94 17.28
N ILE A 397 19.68 -10.76 17.93
CA ILE A 397 19.57 -10.18 19.26
C ILE A 397 18.96 -11.19 20.24
N LYS A 398 19.58 -11.29 21.41
CA LYS A 398 19.06 -12.01 22.58
C LYS A 398 19.00 -11.06 23.77
N VAL A 399 17.91 -11.14 24.53
CA VAL A 399 17.67 -10.33 25.72
C VAL A 399 17.30 -11.25 26.88
N ASN A 400 18.00 -11.09 27.99
CA ASN A 400 17.67 -11.75 29.24
C ASN A 400 17.33 -10.69 30.30
N MET A 401 16.10 -10.68 30.81
CA MET A 401 15.73 -9.77 31.90
C MET A 401 16.26 -10.31 33.22
N LEU A 402 16.97 -9.47 33.97
CA LEU A 402 17.53 -9.79 35.28
C LEU A 402 16.62 -9.30 36.42
N ASP A 403 15.86 -8.21 36.20
CA ASP A 403 14.84 -7.70 37.12
C ASP A 403 13.62 -8.63 37.15
N GLN A 404 13.44 -9.36 38.24
CA GLN A 404 12.36 -10.34 38.45
C GLN A 404 10.97 -9.71 38.58
N GLU A 405 10.90 -8.38 38.74
CA GLU A 405 9.65 -7.63 38.86
C GLU A 405 9.40 -6.75 37.61
N ARG A 406 10.10 -7.03 36.52
CA ARG A 406 9.94 -6.33 35.24
C ARG A 406 9.86 -7.30 34.08
N LEU A 407 8.71 -7.32 33.41
CA LEU A 407 8.51 -8.08 32.18
C LEU A 407 9.10 -7.33 30.98
N LEU A 408 9.68 -8.07 30.06
CA LEU A 408 9.93 -7.64 28.69
C LEU A 408 8.69 -7.97 27.87
N SER A 409 8.06 -6.97 27.26
CA SER A 409 6.89 -7.16 26.40
C SER A 409 7.24 -7.20 24.91
N ALA A 410 8.25 -6.44 24.50
CA ALA A 410 8.70 -6.43 23.12
C ALA A 410 10.12 -5.87 22.97
N VAL A 411 10.76 -6.21 21.84
CA VAL A 411 12.08 -5.73 21.44
C VAL A 411 11.97 -5.05 20.08
N VAL A 412 12.35 -3.79 20.00
CA VAL A 412 12.52 -3.06 18.73
C VAL A 412 13.95 -3.32 18.26
N PHE A 413 14.12 -4.12 17.22
CA PHE A 413 15.41 -4.43 16.61
C PHE A 413 15.22 -5.05 15.20
N PRO A 414 16.03 -4.67 14.21
CA PRO A 414 16.98 -3.56 14.25
C PRO A 414 16.22 -2.22 14.19
N ASP A 415 16.67 -1.17 14.88
CA ASP A 415 16.22 0.21 14.64
C ASP A 415 17.26 0.91 13.76
N LEU A 416 16.95 1.09 12.47
CA LEU A 416 17.87 1.51 11.42
C LEU A 416 17.55 2.92 10.93
N SER A 417 18.60 3.69 10.62
CA SER A 417 18.50 5.00 10.00
C SER A 417 19.43 5.08 8.80
N PHE A 418 18.88 4.97 7.59
CA PHE A 418 19.62 5.02 6.34
C PHE A 418 19.76 6.46 5.83
N ALA A 419 20.96 6.82 5.40
CA ALA A 419 21.22 8.11 4.76
C ALA A 419 20.43 8.22 3.45
N ARG A 420 19.93 9.40 3.11
CA ARG A 420 19.28 9.62 1.81
C ARG A 420 20.21 9.25 0.66
N LEU A 421 19.73 8.42 -0.25
CA LEU A 421 20.39 8.13 -1.52
C LEU A 421 20.12 9.29 -2.50
N THR A 422 21.16 9.76 -3.18
CA THR A 422 21.11 11.02 -3.95
C THR A 422 21.46 10.88 -5.43
N SER A 423 21.67 9.66 -5.95
CA SER A 423 21.94 9.45 -7.37
C SER A 423 20.63 9.27 -8.15
N GLY A 424 19.98 10.39 -8.45
CA GLY A 424 18.65 10.44 -9.08
C GLY A 424 17.52 10.30 -8.08
N THR A 425 16.38 9.73 -8.50
CA THR A 425 15.27 9.40 -7.59
C THR A 425 15.59 8.16 -6.77
N ASP A 426 15.63 8.31 -5.45
CA ASP A 426 15.70 7.19 -4.51
C ASP A 426 14.34 6.52 -4.36
N LYS A 427 14.33 5.20 -4.18
CA LYS A 427 13.13 4.37 -4.18
C LYS A 427 13.17 3.38 -3.03
N MET A 428 12.00 3.14 -2.41
CA MET A 428 11.84 2.09 -1.41
C MET A 428 10.86 1.02 -1.89
N VAL A 429 11.24 -0.25 -1.74
CA VAL A 429 10.31 -1.38 -1.75
C VAL A 429 9.66 -1.47 -0.38
N TYR A 430 8.33 -1.37 -0.35
CA TYR A 430 7.54 -1.61 0.86
C TYR A 430 6.63 -2.84 0.65
N PRO A 431 6.63 -3.83 1.57
CA PRO A 431 5.95 -5.11 1.41
C PRO A 431 4.44 -5.04 1.70
N CYS A 432 3.73 -4.09 1.09
CA CYS A 432 2.28 -3.97 1.16
C CYS A 432 1.66 -4.68 -0.04
N LYS A 433 0.73 -5.61 0.19
CA LYS A 433 0.06 -6.42 -0.83
C LYS A 433 1.07 -7.15 -1.74
N GLU A 434 1.01 -6.95 -3.06
CA GLU A 434 1.99 -7.47 -4.02
C GLU A 434 3.40 -6.85 -3.88
N GLY A 435 3.55 -5.81 -3.06
CA GLY A 435 4.72 -4.96 -2.95
C GLY A 435 4.51 -3.63 -3.68
N VAL A 436 4.95 -2.53 -3.06
CA VAL A 436 4.82 -1.19 -3.64
C VAL A 436 6.18 -0.52 -3.71
N ILE A 437 6.44 0.16 -4.83
CA ILE A 437 7.61 1.01 -5.02
C ILE A 437 7.24 2.44 -4.68
N VAL A 438 8.04 3.06 -3.82
CA VAL A 438 7.81 4.41 -3.31
C VAL A 438 8.99 5.28 -3.70
N ASP A 439 8.73 6.30 -4.51
CA ASP A 439 9.74 7.29 -4.90
C ASP A 439 9.95 8.34 -3.80
N ASN A 440 11.20 8.75 -3.61
CA ASN A 440 11.67 9.70 -2.59
C ASN A 440 11.14 9.42 -1.17
N PRO A 441 11.27 8.19 -0.63
CA PRO A 441 10.65 7.77 0.63
C PRO A 441 11.12 8.57 1.86
N THR A 442 12.24 9.29 1.76
CA THR A 442 12.77 10.16 2.82
C THR A 442 12.00 11.47 2.98
N VAL A 443 11.27 11.90 1.94
CA VAL A 443 10.60 13.21 1.88
C VAL A 443 9.19 13.16 1.29
N LYS A 444 8.76 12.07 0.64
CA LYS A 444 7.39 11.89 0.16
C LYS A 444 6.66 10.91 1.07
N LYS A 445 5.49 11.28 1.58
CA LYS A 445 4.57 10.33 2.23
C LYS A 445 3.76 9.63 1.15
N SER A 446 3.88 8.31 1.07
CA SER A 446 3.01 7.51 0.20
C SER A 446 1.80 7.03 1.00
N PRO A 447 0.55 7.24 0.52
CA PRO A 447 -0.64 6.70 1.17
C PRO A 447 -0.65 5.15 1.19
N ARG A 448 0.14 4.53 0.30
CA ARG A 448 0.29 3.06 0.23
C ARG A 448 1.20 2.49 1.33
N VAL A 449 1.96 3.35 2.02
CA VAL A 449 2.83 2.96 3.15
C VAL A 449 2.13 3.26 4.46
N ARG A 450 1.70 2.21 5.15
CA ARG A 450 1.11 2.31 6.49
C ARG A 450 2.16 2.02 7.55
N GLN A 451 2.23 2.83 8.60
CA GLN A 451 3.24 2.71 9.64
C GLN A 451 2.77 1.82 10.79
N ASN A 452 3.70 1.16 11.48
CA ASN A 452 3.46 0.29 12.66
C ASN A 452 2.44 -0.82 12.40
N MET A 453 2.43 -1.39 11.19
CA MET A 453 1.52 -2.47 10.82
C MET A 453 2.00 -3.80 11.41
N PHE A 454 1.06 -4.67 11.78
CA PHE A 454 1.38 -6.04 12.19
C PHE A 454 1.55 -6.94 10.97
N TYR A 455 2.58 -7.78 10.98
CA TYR A 455 2.77 -8.91 10.09
C TYR A 455 2.29 -10.18 10.81
N PRO A 456 1.78 -11.21 10.10
CA PRO A 456 1.45 -11.20 8.66
C PRO A 456 0.04 -10.66 8.39
N ARG A 457 -0.13 -9.86 7.31
CA ARG A 457 -1.44 -9.38 6.81
C ARG A 457 -1.35 -8.83 5.38
N SER A 458 -2.48 -8.48 4.75
CA SER A 458 -2.50 -7.92 3.38
C SER A 458 -1.71 -6.63 3.19
N TYR A 459 -1.59 -5.80 4.21
CA TYR A 459 -0.81 -4.55 4.19
C TYR A 459 0.65 -4.72 4.66
N LEU A 460 1.07 -5.94 4.99
CA LEU A 460 2.43 -6.31 5.36
C LEU A 460 2.63 -7.81 5.09
N THR A 461 2.88 -8.14 3.82
CA THR A 461 2.80 -9.50 3.26
C THR A 461 4.11 -10.27 3.31
N MET A 462 5.23 -9.56 3.45
CA MET A 462 6.61 -10.07 3.47
C MET A 462 7.44 -9.33 4.52
N GLN A 463 8.58 -9.92 4.93
CA GLN A 463 9.40 -9.44 6.05
C GLN A 463 10.64 -8.63 5.64
N PHE A 464 10.58 -7.92 4.50
CA PHE A 464 11.69 -7.13 4.00
C PHE A 464 11.27 -5.78 3.40
N GLY A 465 12.23 -4.87 3.34
CA GLY A 465 12.22 -3.71 2.49
C GLY A 465 13.53 -3.61 1.71
N ALA A 466 13.58 -2.68 0.76
CA ALA A 466 14.81 -2.31 0.11
C ALA A 466 14.81 -0.82 -0.20
N TYR A 467 15.97 -0.19 -0.20
CA TYR A 467 16.15 1.23 -0.48
C TYR A 467 17.29 1.40 -1.50
N TYR A 468 16.98 1.96 -2.66
CA TYR A 468 17.90 1.98 -3.80
C TYR A 468 17.75 3.24 -4.65
N ASP A 469 18.78 3.53 -5.44
CA ASP A 469 18.74 4.53 -6.50
C ASP A 469 19.44 3.98 -7.75
N SER A 470 19.76 4.84 -8.72
CA SER A 470 20.42 4.41 -9.97
C SER A 470 21.82 3.79 -9.77
N LYS A 471 22.44 3.96 -8.59
CA LYS A 471 23.84 3.59 -8.34
C LYS A 471 24.00 2.31 -7.53
N SER A 472 23.23 2.12 -6.45
CA SER A 472 23.23 0.88 -5.65
C SER A 472 21.99 0.76 -4.77
N GLY A 473 21.77 -0.43 -4.21
CA GLY A 473 20.65 -0.75 -3.33
C GLY A 473 21.08 -1.34 -1.97
N ILE A 474 20.20 -1.14 -0.99
CA ILE A 474 20.30 -1.66 0.38
C ILE A 474 19.06 -2.52 0.61
N TYR A 475 19.23 -3.83 0.74
CA TYR A 475 18.20 -4.74 1.20
C TYR A 475 18.22 -4.78 2.72
N PHE A 476 17.06 -4.78 3.37
CA PHE A 476 16.96 -4.91 4.82
C PHE A 476 15.72 -5.69 5.25
N ALA A 477 15.86 -6.60 6.21
CA ALA A 477 14.80 -7.54 6.56
C ALA A 477 14.86 -8.04 8.00
N PHE A 478 13.73 -8.51 8.51
CA PHE A 478 13.67 -9.47 9.61
C PHE A 478 13.36 -10.85 9.02
N GLU A 479 14.41 -11.58 8.67
CA GLU A 479 14.35 -12.92 8.09
C GLU A 479 14.03 -13.96 9.17
N ASP A 480 12.75 -14.03 9.54
CA ASP A 480 12.22 -14.99 10.51
C ASP A 480 11.61 -16.21 9.81
N PRO A 481 12.20 -17.41 9.96
CA PRO A 481 11.68 -18.63 9.35
C PRO A 481 10.34 -19.11 9.92
N ARG A 482 9.92 -18.61 11.09
CA ARG A 482 8.67 -19.01 11.78
C ARG A 482 7.45 -18.20 11.31
N GLY A 483 7.67 -16.96 10.85
CA GLY A 483 6.61 -16.06 10.41
C GLY A 483 5.76 -15.51 11.57
N GLY A 484 6.33 -15.42 12.77
CA GLY A 484 5.63 -14.97 13.97
C GLY A 484 5.19 -13.50 13.88
N ILE A 485 4.23 -13.12 14.71
CA ILE A 485 3.70 -11.76 14.75
C ILE A 485 4.80 -10.76 15.10
N LYS A 486 4.84 -9.67 14.34
CA LYS A 486 5.76 -8.54 14.55
C LYS A 486 5.15 -7.27 13.99
N GLN A 487 5.69 -6.11 14.39
CA GLN A 487 5.32 -4.83 13.79
C GLN A 487 6.46 -4.28 12.94
N TYR A 488 6.10 -3.56 11.88
CA TYR A 488 7.05 -2.90 10.99
C TYR A 488 6.77 -1.40 10.86
N TYR A 489 7.84 -0.64 10.81
CA TYR A 489 7.84 0.80 10.57
C TYR A 489 8.89 1.14 9.52
N ALA A 490 8.54 1.98 8.55
CA ALA A 490 9.50 2.52 7.57
C ALA A 490 9.03 3.88 7.03
N GLN A 491 9.76 4.94 7.36
CA GLN A 491 9.40 6.30 6.95
C GLN A 491 10.61 7.23 6.91
N GLY A 492 10.55 8.24 6.02
CA GLY A 492 11.39 9.42 6.11
C GLY A 492 11.26 10.12 7.47
N GLN A 493 12.38 10.24 8.19
CA GLN A 493 12.47 10.95 9.46
C GLN A 493 13.77 11.76 9.48
N LYS A 494 13.67 13.09 9.67
CA LYS A 494 14.82 14.02 9.72
C LYS A 494 15.74 13.98 8.49
N GLY A 495 15.19 13.64 7.32
CA GLY A 495 15.93 13.53 6.05
C GLY A 495 16.57 12.16 5.81
N ASP A 496 16.46 11.23 6.75
CA ASP A 496 16.91 9.84 6.62
C ASP A 496 15.71 8.91 6.43
N LEU A 497 15.94 7.71 5.90
CA LEU A 497 14.93 6.64 5.92
C LEU A 497 15.10 5.84 7.22
N ARG A 498 14.17 5.99 8.15
CA ARG A 498 14.15 5.18 9.37
C ARG A 498 13.30 3.93 9.16
N SER A 499 13.82 2.77 9.57
CA SER A 499 13.13 1.49 9.49
C SER A 499 13.37 0.65 10.74
N PHE A 500 12.32 0.05 11.30
CA PHE A 500 12.48 -0.90 12.41
C PHE A 500 11.41 -1.98 12.47
N TRP A 501 11.78 -3.09 13.11
CA TRP A 501 10.86 -4.17 13.47
C TRP A 501 10.68 -4.24 14.98
N THR A 502 9.48 -4.64 15.42
CA THR A 502 9.17 -4.92 16.83
C THR A 502 8.75 -6.38 16.97
N GLY A 503 9.55 -7.18 17.67
CA GLY A 503 9.22 -8.56 18.04
C GLY A 503 8.66 -8.63 19.46
N PHE A 504 7.69 -9.53 19.69
CA PHE A 504 7.03 -9.69 20.98
C PHE A 504 7.73 -10.77 21.82
N ALA A 505 7.89 -10.51 23.12
CA ALA A 505 8.54 -11.42 24.05
C ALA A 505 7.49 -12.16 24.87
N PRO A 506 7.34 -13.49 24.73
CA PRO A 506 6.35 -14.25 25.48
C PRO A 506 6.76 -14.43 26.95
N TRP A 507 5.78 -14.75 27.81
CA TRP A 507 6.02 -15.16 29.19
C TRP A 507 4.97 -16.15 29.70
N GLN A 508 5.29 -16.86 30.78
CA GLN A 508 4.37 -17.77 31.46
C GLN A 508 3.30 -16.99 32.25
N ALA A 509 2.07 -17.47 32.27
CA ALA A 509 1.00 -16.87 33.06
C ALA A 509 1.42 -16.70 34.54
N GLY A 510 1.09 -15.56 35.14
CA GLY A 510 1.49 -15.21 36.51
C GLY A 510 2.91 -14.64 36.67
N SER A 511 3.73 -14.61 35.62
CA SER A 511 5.08 -14.01 35.68
C SER A 511 5.01 -12.51 35.95
N LYS A 512 5.92 -12.01 36.80
CA LYS A 512 6.08 -10.57 37.10
C LYS A 512 7.32 -9.93 36.46
N GLY A 513 8.24 -10.75 35.96
CA GLY A 513 9.46 -10.32 35.32
C GLY A 513 10.40 -11.48 35.01
N GLY A 514 11.64 -11.15 34.65
CA GLY A 514 12.68 -12.15 34.41
C GLY A 514 12.53 -12.98 33.12
N ASN A 515 11.58 -12.65 32.24
CA ASN A 515 11.42 -13.35 30.96
C ASN A 515 12.49 -12.93 29.94
N SER A 516 12.74 -13.78 28.95
CA SER A 516 13.75 -13.56 27.91
C SER A 516 13.14 -13.41 26.52
N TYR A 517 13.89 -12.82 25.62
CA TYR A 517 13.60 -12.77 24.18
C TYR A 517 14.78 -13.29 23.39
N ASP A 518 14.51 -14.18 22.44
CA ASP A 518 15.50 -14.68 21.49
C ASP A 518 14.91 -14.49 20.09
N MET A 519 15.57 -13.66 19.27
CA MET A 519 15.08 -13.34 17.93
C MET A 519 14.92 -14.62 17.10
N SER A 520 13.75 -14.80 16.49
CA SER A 520 13.34 -15.99 15.75
C SER A 520 14.16 -16.31 14.51
N GLY A 521 14.93 -15.36 14.02
CA GLY A 521 15.77 -15.43 12.83
C GLY A 521 16.82 -14.35 12.88
N VAL A 522 17.09 -13.65 11.78
CA VAL A 522 18.11 -12.59 11.74
C VAL A 522 17.59 -11.29 11.16
N SER A 523 18.18 -10.19 11.59
CA SER A 523 18.15 -8.90 10.91
C SER A 523 19.20 -8.93 9.80
N ALA A 524 18.81 -8.79 8.54
CA ALA A 524 19.74 -8.75 7.43
C ALA A 524 19.89 -7.33 6.87
N ILE A 525 21.11 -6.93 6.53
CA ILE A 525 21.42 -5.79 5.64
C ILE A 525 22.32 -6.31 4.53
N GLU A 526 21.91 -6.15 3.27
CA GLU A 526 22.70 -6.60 2.12
C GLU A 526 22.82 -5.49 1.07
N LEU A 527 24.05 -5.25 0.60
CA LEU A 527 24.30 -4.28 -0.46
C LEU A 527 24.25 -4.99 -1.82
N TYR A 528 23.40 -4.48 -2.72
CA TYR A 528 23.14 -5.10 -4.01
C TYR A 528 23.12 -4.10 -5.16
N ASP A 529 23.15 -4.62 -6.38
CA ASP A 529 23.01 -3.87 -7.61
C ASP A 529 21.67 -4.19 -8.27
N GLY A 530 21.02 -3.18 -8.83
CA GLY A 530 19.74 -3.32 -9.50
C GLY A 530 18.60 -2.65 -8.76
N GLU A 531 17.39 -3.11 -9.02
CA GLU A 531 16.14 -2.47 -8.60
C GLU A 531 15.36 -3.43 -7.68
N TRP A 532 14.05 -3.25 -7.58
CA TRP A 532 13.20 -4.05 -6.70
C TRP A 532 13.26 -5.57 -6.98
N TYR A 533 13.51 -5.98 -8.23
CA TYR A 533 13.52 -7.39 -8.60
C TYR A 533 14.67 -8.13 -7.91
N GLU A 534 15.87 -7.55 -7.90
CA GLU A 534 17.03 -8.13 -7.20
C GLU A 534 16.81 -8.23 -5.70
N ALA A 535 16.22 -7.20 -5.08
CA ALA A 535 15.83 -7.27 -3.67
C ALA A 535 14.85 -8.43 -3.39
N ALA A 536 13.85 -8.63 -4.26
CA ALA A 536 12.94 -9.76 -4.17
C ALA A 536 13.67 -11.11 -4.33
N ARG A 537 14.70 -11.20 -5.19
CA ARG A 537 15.51 -12.42 -5.35
C ARG A 537 16.39 -12.70 -4.13
N ILE A 538 16.93 -11.67 -3.48
CA ILE A 538 17.63 -11.81 -2.18
C ILE A 538 16.67 -12.36 -1.13
N TYR A 539 15.48 -11.78 -1.00
CA TYR A 539 14.47 -12.27 -0.07
C TYR A 539 14.03 -13.71 -0.38
N ARG A 540 13.86 -14.04 -1.67
CA ARG A 540 13.54 -15.40 -2.12
C ARG A 540 14.55 -16.42 -1.63
N LYS A 541 15.85 -16.09 -1.65
CA LYS A 541 16.91 -16.99 -1.15
C LYS A 541 16.70 -17.34 0.32
N PHE A 542 16.36 -16.36 1.15
CA PHE A 542 16.02 -16.60 2.55
C PHE A 542 14.84 -17.56 2.67
N VAL A 543 13.70 -17.24 2.04
CA VAL A 543 12.49 -18.04 2.24
C VAL A 543 12.63 -19.44 1.67
N SER A 544 13.36 -19.62 0.57
CA SER A 544 13.57 -20.94 -0.04
C SER A 544 14.47 -21.86 0.78
N GLU A 545 15.42 -21.30 1.52
CA GLU A 545 16.38 -22.05 2.33
C GLU A 545 15.88 -22.29 3.75
N LYS A 546 15.15 -21.33 4.34
CA LYS A 546 14.92 -21.30 5.79
C LYS A 546 13.45 -21.24 6.21
N ALA A 547 12.53 -20.71 5.41
CA ALA A 547 11.16 -20.44 5.87
C ALA A 547 10.29 -21.71 5.96
N ASN A 548 9.50 -21.80 7.03
CA ASN A 548 8.62 -22.95 7.30
C ASN A 548 7.47 -23.10 6.29
N TRP A 549 7.08 -22.02 5.63
CA TRP A 549 5.97 -22.01 4.67
C TRP A 549 6.40 -22.24 3.21
N TRP A 550 7.70 -22.49 2.95
CA TRP A 550 8.18 -22.64 1.59
C TRP A 550 7.73 -23.96 0.95
N VAL A 551 6.94 -23.86 -0.12
CA VAL A 551 6.59 -25.00 -0.97
C VAL A 551 7.76 -25.31 -1.91
N LYS A 552 8.34 -26.51 -1.74
CA LYS A 552 9.52 -26.95 -2.52
C LYS A 552 9.15 -27.50 -3.89
N ASP A 553 8.12 -28.32 -3.97
CA ASP A 553 7.72 -29.02 -5.19
C ASP A 553 7.03 -28.07 -6.18
N LEU A 554 7.53 -28.06 -7.41
CA LEU A 554 6.88 -27.42 -8.56
C LEU A 554 6.67 -28.48 -9.68
N PRO A 555 5.46 -28.62 -10.25
CA PRO A 555 4.25 -27.92 -9.84
C PRO A 555 3.83 -28.36 -8.43
N ARG A 556 3.17 -27.47 -7.70
CA ARG A 556 2.72 -27.74 -6.33
C ARG A 556 1.86 -29.02 -6.29
N LYS A 557 2.33 -30.01 -5.52
CA LYS A 557 1.74 -31.38 -5.46
C LYS A 557 0.59 -31.50 -4.48
N ASP A 558 0.60 -30.71 -3.42
CA ASP A 558 -0.44 -30.69 -2.39
C ASP A 558 -1.65 -29.82 -2.80
N SER A 559 -1.59 -29.13 -3.94
CA SER A 559 -2.76 -28.47 -4.54
C SER A 559 -3.44 -29.37 -5.57
N PRO A 560 -4.76 -29.56 -5.49
CA PRO A 560 -5.49 -30.35 -6.49
C PRO A 560 -5.32 -29.78 -7.89
N LYS A 561 -5.12 -30.67 -8.88
CA LYS A 561 -4.87 -30.29 -10.27
C LYS A 561 -5.96 -29.36 -10.83
N TRP A 562 -7.24 -29.67 -10.57
CA TRP A 562 -8.37 -28.88 -11.06
C TRP A 562 -8.33 -27.45 -10.54
N PHE A 563 -7.87 -27.24 -9.30
CA PHE A 563 -7.78 -25.93 -8.67
C PHE A 563 -6.54 -25.18 -9.15
N ARG A 564 -5.38 -25.84 -9.15
CA ARG A 564 -4.09 -25.28 -9.60
C ARG A 564 -4.14 -24.82 -11.06
N ASP A 565 -4.76 -25.62 -11.92
CA ASP A 565 -4.78 -25.39 -13.36
C ASP A 565 -5.99 -24.55 -13.82
N CYS A 566 -6.85 -24.12 -12.89
CA CYS A 566 -8.03 -23.31 -13.18
C CYS A 566 -7.62 -22.02 -13.94
N PRO A 567 -8.26 -21.72 -15.08
CA PRO A 567 -7.92 -20.52 -15.85
C PRO A 567 -8.41 -19.25 -15.17
N GLY A 568 -9.49 -19.33 -14.39
CA GLY A 568 -10.09 -18.14 -13.79
C GLY A 568 -11.36 -18.38 -13.00
N TRP A 569 -11.83 -17.31 -12.36
CA TRP A 569 -12.97 -17.31 -11.44
C TRP A 569 -14.04 -16.29 -11.84
N LEU A 570 -15.31 -16.63 -11.63
CA LEU A 570 -16.43 -15.67 -11.66
C LEU A 570 -16.97 -15.43 -10.25
N LEU A 571 -17.45 -14.23 -9.98
CA LEU A 571 -18.21 -13.89 -8.78
C LEU A 571 -19.70 -14.08 -9.06
N VAL A 572 -20.34 -14.97 -8.30
CA VAL A 572 -21.76 -15.30 -8.45
C VAL A 572 -22.48 -15.04 -7.14
N ARG A 573 -23.53 -14.20 -7.21
CA ARG A 573 -24.46 -13.88 -6.12
C ARG A 573 -25.87 -14.20 -6.61
N PRO A 574 -26.30 -15.46 -6.56
CA PRO A 574 -27.65 -15.79 -6.99
C PRO A 574 -28.61 -15.10 -6.00
N ILE A 575 -29.47 -14.22 -6.51
CA ILE A 575 -30.50 -13.56 -5.70
C ILE A 575 -31.29 -14.64 -4.96
N THR A 576 -31.68 -14.37 -3.71
CA THR A 576 -32.24 -15.31 -2.71
C THR A 576 -33.53 -16.04 -3.10
N ASP A 577 -33.92 -16.02 -4.37
CA ASP A 577 -35.05 -16.77 -4.92
C ASP A 577 -34.60 -17.81 -5.95
N ARG A 578 -35.47 -18.81 -6.15
CA ARG A 578 -35.22 -19.94 -7.07
C ARG A 578 -34.97 -19.49 -8.52
N THR A 579 -35.64 -18.43 -8.97
CA THR A 579 -35.54 -17.93 -10.34
C THR A 579 -34.16 -17.35 -10.63
N GLY A 580 -33.58 -16.61 -9.68
CA GLY A 580 -32.22 -16.08 -9.77
C GLY A 580 -31.18 -17.19 -9.88
N VAL A 581 -31.37 -18.26 -9.10
CA VAL A 581 -30.47 -19.44 -9.08
C VAL A 581 -30.53 -20.20 -10.40
N ASP A 582 -31.74 -20.50 -10.90
CA ASP A 582 -31.93 -21.23 -12.17
C ASP A 582 -31.37 -20.42 -13.36
N ASN A 583 -31.59 -19.09 -13.37
CA ASN A 583 -31.01 -18.22 -14.39
C ASN A 583 -29.48 -18.18 -14.35
N ALA A 584 -28.89 -18.09 -13.16
CA ALA A 584 -27.44 -18.12 -13.01
C ALA A 584 -26.87 -19.46 -13.48
N ARG A 585 -27.54 -20.57 -13.16
CA ARG A 585 -27.16 -21.92 -13.60
C ARG A 585 -27.08 -22.01 -15.13
N GLU A 586 -28.13 -21.61 -15.86
CA GLU A 586 -28.13 -21.69 -17.33
C GLU A 586 -27.05 -20.81 -17.97
N GLN A 587 -26.84 -19.60 -17.44
CA GLN A 587 -25.77 -18.72 -17.91
C GLN A 587 -24.39 -19.33 -17.70
N LEU A 588 -24.15 -19.97 -16.56
CA LEU A 588 -22.88 -20.63 -16.25
C LEU A 588 -22.65 -21.86 -17.14
N LEU A 589 -23.69 -22.65 -17.41
CA LEU A 589 -23.62 -23.77 -18.34
C LEU A 589 -23.29 -23.32 -19.77
N TYR A 590 -23.90 -22.23 -20.22
CA TYR A 590 -23.54 -21.61 -21.49
C TYR A 590 -22.07 -21.16 -21.50
N LEU A 591 -21.63 -20.43 -20.46
CA LEU A 591 -20.25 -19.95 -20.38
C LEU A 591 -19.25 -21.11 -20.38
N ARG A 592 -19.58 -22.24 -19.77
CA ARG A 592 -18.76 -23.45 -19.81
C ARG A 592 -18.59 -24.02 -21.22
N GLN A 593 -19.66 -23.99 -22.02
CA GLN A 593 -19.59 -24.37 -23.44
C GLN A 593 -18.83 -23.32 -24.26
N TYR A 594 -19.15 -22.04 -24.08
CA TYR A 594 -18.54 -20.92 -24.80
C TYR A 594 -17.04 -20.81 -24.57
N PHE A 595 -16.59 -20.91 -23.32
CA PHE A 595 -15.16 -20.85 -23.00
C PHE A 595 -14.42 -22.11 -23.42
N GLU A 596 -15.10 -23.23 -23.66
CA GLU A 596 -14.49 -24.53 -23.99
C GLU A 596 -13.48 -25.02 -22.93
N LEU A 597 -13.53 -24.46 -21.72
CA LEU A 597 -12.62 -24.70 -20.60
C LEU A 597 -13.41 -24.78 -19.30
N GLU A 598 -12.88 -25.54 -18.34
CA GLU A 598 -13.34 -25.52 -16.96
C GLU A 598 -12.99 -24.19 -16.30
N PHE A 599 -13.79 -23.74 -15.33
CA PHE A 599 -13.51 -22.52 -14.57
C PHE A 599 -14.14 -22.59 -13.18
N GLY A 600 -13.70 -21.69 -12.30
CA GLY A 600 -14.19 -21.62 -10.93
C GLY A 600 -15.27 -20.54 -10.73
N ILE A 601 -16.09 -20.69 -9.72
CA ILE A 601 -16.96 -19.63 -9.20
C ILE A 601 -16.68 -19.42 -7.71
N HIS A 602 -16.59 -18.16 -7.31
CA HIS A 602 -16.74 -17.74 -5.92
C HIS A 602 -18.22 -17.45 -5.69
N LEU A 603 -18.86 -18.27 -4.85
CA LEU A 603 -20.28 -18.18 -4.55
C LEU A 603 -20.48 -17.43 -3.23
N GLU A 604 -21.07 -16.24 -3.29
CA GLU A 604 -21.53 -15.49 -2.12
C GLU A 604 -23.06 -15.64 -1.96
N ASP A 605 -23.59 -15.33 -0.78
CA ASP A 605 -25.03 -15.41 -0.45
C ASP A 605 -25.65 -16.82 -0.66
N TRP A 606 -24.90 -17.87 -0.33
CA TRP A 606 -25.30 -19.27 -0.54
C TRP A 606 -25.98 -19.94 0.67
N ASP A 607 -25.79 -19.36 1.85
CA ASP A 607 -26.31 -19.81 3.14
C ASP A 607 -27.46 -18.92 3.64
N ASP A 608 -28.35 -19.50 4.45
CA ASP A 608 -29.48 -18.81 5.05
C ASP A 608 -29.07 -18.16 6.39
N MET A 609 -28.46 -16.99 6.26
CA MET A 609 -28.01 -16.16 7.38
C MET A 609 -29.17 -15.58 8.23
N SER A 610 -30.42 -15.78 7.82
CA SER A 610 -31.59 -15.41 8.63
C SER A 610 -31.80 -16.34 9.82
N LEU A 611 -31.10 -17.48 9.86
CA LEU A 611 -31.17 -18.43 10.95
C LEU A 611 -29.95 -18.33 11.87
N HIS A 612 -28.75 -18.58 11.35
CA HIS A 612 -27.50 -18.52 12.11
C HIS A 612 -26.43 -17.74 11.34
N HIS A 613 -25.70 -16.88 12.04
CA HIS A 613 -24.65 -16.03 11.49
C HIS A 613 -23.26 -16.66 11.70
N TYR A 614 -22.20 -15.89 11.47
CA TYR A 614 -20.81 -16.34 11.56
C TYR A 614 -20.50 -16.88 12.96
N PRO A 615 -19.77 -18.00 13.09
CA PRO A 615 -19.08 -18.77 12.04
C PRO A 615 -19.86 -20.03 11.63
N HIS A 616 -21.18 -20.02 11.76
CA HIS A 616 -21.99 -21.23 11.63
C HIS A 616 -22.06 -21.72 10.19
N PHE A 617 -22.75 -21.08 9.23
CA PHE A 617 -22.86 -21.66 7.88
C PHE A 617 -23.40 -23.12 7.88
N ASP A 618 -24.31 -23.50 8.80
CA ASP A 618 -24.99 -24.83 8.82
C ASP A 618 -26.33 -24.85 8.09
N LYS A 619 -26.91 -23.68 7.82
CA LYS A 619 -28.20 -23.55 7.17
C LYS A 619 -27.99 -23.08 5.76
N ILE A 620 -28.31 -23.92 4.79
CA ILE A 620 -28.25 -23.60 3.37
C ILE A 620 -29.64 -23.43 2.80
N PHE A 621 -29.77 -22.64 1.74
CA PHE A 621 -31.02 -22.60 0.99
C PHE A 621 -31.32 -23.97 0.34
N PRO A 622 -32.61 -24.35 0.19
CA PRO A 622 -33.00 -25.67 -0.33
C PRO A 622 -32.44 -26.04 -1.71
N TRP A 623 -32.08 -25.03 -2.53
CA TRP A 623 -31.56 -25.21 -3.88
C TRP A 623 -30.02 -25.28 -3.96
N THR A 624 -29.30 -24.88 -2.91
CA THR A 624 -27.84 -24.72 -2.95
C THR A 624 -27.12 -26.02 -3.29
N GLU A 625 -27.49 -27.14 -2.66
CA GLU A 625 -26.85 -28.44 -2.91
C GLU A 625 -27.03 -28.89 -4.37
N LYS A 626 -28.26 -28.77 -4.91
CA LYS A 626 -28.53 -29.12 -6.31
C LYS A 626 -27.74 -28.23 -7.27
N PHE A 627 -27.71 -26.92 -7.02
CA PHE A 627 -26.93 -25.96 -7.81
C PHE A 627 -25.44 -26.35 -7.84
N VAL A 628 -24.87 -26.71 -6.68
CA VAL A 628 -23.48 -27.13 -6.56
C VAL A 628 -23.20 -28.40 -7.36
N ARG A 629 -24.02 -29.44 -7.18
CA ARG A 629 -23.85 -30.72 -7.89
C ARG A 629 -23.96 -30.57 -9.40
N ASP A 630 -24.94 -29.82 -9.88
CA ASP A 630 -25.20 -29.64 -11.32
C ASP A 630 -24.04 -28.97 -12.05
N LEU A 631 -23.49 -27.90 -11.47
CA LEU A 631 -22.37 -27.15 -12.05
C LEU A 631 -21.07 -27.95 -11.98
N ARG A 632 -20.81 -28.62 -10.85
CA ARG A 632 -19.65 -29.50 -10.68
C ARG A 632 -19.62 -30.60 -11.74
N ALA A 633 -20.75 -31.23 -12.03
CA ALA A 633 -20.86 -32.28 -13.05
C ALA A 633 -20.51 -31.81 -14.47
N LYS A 634 -20.38 -30.49 -14.69
CA LYS A 634 -20.01 -29.88 -15.97
C LYS A 634 -18.62 -29.24 -15.96
N GLY A 635 -17.82 -29.47 -14.91
CA GLY A 635 -16.48 -28.88 -14.77
C GLY A 635 -16.52 -27.39 -14.44
N ILE A 636 -17.53 -26.97 -13.68
CA ILE A 636 -17.60 -25.64 -13.06
C ILE A 636 -17.43 -25.84 -11.56
N TYR A 637 -16.29 -25.43 -11.02
CA TYR A 637 -15.93 -25.68 -9.63
C TYR A 637 -16.35 -24.53 -8.73
N ILE A 638 -16.70 -24.82 -7.49
CA ILE A 638 -17.33 -23.84 -6.59
C ILE A 638 -16.53 -23.74 -5.30
N LYS A 639 -16.14 -22.52 -4.95
CA LYS A 639 -15.73 -22.14 -3.60
C LYS A 639 -16.81 -21.23 -2.98
N PRO A 640 -17.44 -21.61 -1.86
CA PRO A 640 -18.35 -20.74 -1.14
C PRO A 640 -17.57 -19.72 -0.32
N TYR A 641 -18.15 -18.53 -0.14
CA TYR A 641 -17.68 -17.59 0.87
C TYR A 641 -17.87 -18.20 2.27
N THR A 642 -16.81 -18.24 3.07
CA THR A 642 -16.86 -18.60 4.49
C THR A 642 -15.91 -17.69 5.26
N ASN A 643 -15.99 -17.63 6.58
CA ASN A 643 -15.03 -16.91 7.41
C ASN A 643 -14.49 -17.84 8.50
N ALA A 644 -13.17 -17.79 8.70
CA ALA A 644 -12.45 -18.70 9.58
C ALA A 644 -11.72 -17.98 10.73
N ARG A 645 -12.12 -16.73 11.02
CA ARG A 645 -11.47 -15.87 12.04
C ARG A 645 -12.46 -15.24 13.02
N LEU A 646 -13.71 -15.03 12.61
CA LEU A 646 -14.68 -14.23 13.36
C LEU A 646 -15.84 -15.04 13.95
N TRP A 647 -16.34 -14.59 15.09
CA TRP A 647 -17.61 -15.04 15.68
C TRP A 647 -18.50 -13.82 15.97
N ALA A 648 -19.69 -13.75 15.38
CA ALA A 648 -20.61 -12.65 15.64
C ALA A 648 -21.07 -12.66 17.11
N VAL A 649 -21.02 -11.54 17.82
CA VAL A 649 -21.44 -11.50 19.24
C VAL A 649 -22.93 -11.86 19.38
N LYS A 650 -23.72 -11.49 18.36
CA LYS A 650 -25.07 -12.00 18.13
C LYS A 650 -25.00 -12.90 16.91
N ASP A 651 -24.77 -14.19 17.13
CA ASP A 651 -24.59 -15.19 16.08
C ASP A 651 -25.90 -15.88 15.66
N GLY A 652 -27.04 -15.43 16.18
CA GLY A 652 -28.36 -15.75 15.65
C GLY A 652 -28.69 -14.97 14.38
N GLY A 653 -29.84 -15.30 13.80
CA GLY A 653 -30.34 -14.76 12.54
C GLY A 653 -30.20 -13.25 12.38
N LEU A 654 -29.62 -12.82 11.26
CA LEU A 654 -29.37 -11.41 10.93
C LEU A 654 -28.69 -10.59 12.04
N CYS A 655 -27.89 -11.23 12.89
CA CYS A 655 -27.27 -10.62 14.08
C CYS A 655 -28.27 -10.08 15.13
N GLU A 656 -29.47 -10.64 15.24
CA GLU A 656 -30.51 -10.12 16.15
C GLU A 656 -30.39 -10.63 17.60
N TYR A 657 -29.96 -11.89 17.80
CA TYR A 657 -29.87 -12.55 19.10
C TYR A 657 -28.56 -13.36 19.27
N ASP A 658 -28.22 -13.69 20.52
CA ASP A 658 -27.11 -14.58 20.87
C ASP A 658 -27.59 -16.04 20.82
N TYR A 659 -26.96 -16.84 19.97
CA TYR A 659 -27.25 -18.27 19.82
C TYR A 659 -26.21 -19.11 20.57
N MET A 660 -24.93 -18.95 20.23
CA MET A 660 -23.84 -19.74 20.80
C MET A 660 -22.64 -18.90 21.24
N PHE A 661 -22.61 -17.59 21.02
CA PHE A 661 -21.45 -16.79 21.38
C PHE A 661 -21.20 -16.80 22.89
N SER A 662 -22.17 -16.40 23.72
CA SER A 662 -21.92 -16.32 25.18
C SER A 662 -21.67 -17.68 25.82
N SER A 663 -22.34 -18.73 25.33
CA SER A 663 -22.27 -20.07 25.89
C SER A 663 -21.03 -20.85 25.42
N HIS A 664 -20.51 -20.57 24.22
CA HIS A 664 -19.42 -21.32 23.61
C HIS A 664 -18.32 -20.44 23.03
N GLY A 665 -18.64 -19.50 22.14
CA GLY A 665 -17.65 -18.72 21.38
C GLY A 665 -16.75 -17.86 22.27
N LYS A 666 -17.32 -17.16 23.25
CA LYS A 666 -16.66 -16.12 24.08
C LYS A 666 -15.36 -16.59 24.75
N LYS A 667 -15.27 -17.85 25.15
CA LYS A 667 -14.07 -18.41 25.82
C LYS A 667 -12.91 -18.69 24.88
N TYR A 668 -13.12 -18.70 23.56
CA TYR A 668 -12.06 -18.91 22.56
C TYR A 668 -11.63 -17.60 21.87
N ALA A 669 -12.26 -16.47 22.19
CA ALA A 669 -11.94 -15.17 21.62
C ALA A 669 -10.62 -14.61 22.17
N VAL A 670 -9.80 -13.98 21.32
CA VAL A 670 -8.55 -13.31 21.70
C VAL A 670 -8.80 -12.32 22.84
N LYS A 671 -7.93 -12.36 23.86
CA LYS A 671 -7.96 -11.43 24.99
C LYS A 671 -6.80 -10.44 24.94
N ASN A 672 -7.11 -9.18 25.23
CA ASN A 672 -6.15 -8.11 25.50
C ASN A 672 -5.54 -8.27 26.91
N PRO A 673 -4.47 -7.51 27.23
CA PRO A 673 -3.84 -7.56 28.56
C PRO A 673 -4.78 -7.28 29.74
N ASP A 674 -5.86 -6.53 29.52
CA ASP A 674 -6.88 -6.19 30.53
C ASP A 674 -8.04 -7.20 30.59
N GLY A 675 -7.98 -8.28 29.79
CA GLY A 675 -9.04 -9.29 29.67
C GLY A 675 -10.18 -8.91 28.72
N SER A 676 -10.16 -7.71 28.13
CA SER A 676 -11.14 -7.32 27.11
C SER A 676 -10.93 -8.12 25.81
N MET A 677 -11.98 -8.20 24.99
CA MET A 677 -11.92 -8.87 23.68
C MET A 677 -11.64 -7.87 22.56
N ASN A 678 -11.01 -8.35 21.50
CA ASN A 678 -10.89 -7.60 20.25
C ASN A 678 -12.11 -7.86 19.36
N TYR A 679 -12.65 -6.78 18.81
CA TYR A 679 -13.80 -6.83 17.92
C TYR A 679 -13.50 -6.17 16.59
N GLU A 680 -14.13 -6.70 15.55
CA GLU A 680 -14.33 -6.01 14.29
C GLU A 680 -15.80 -5.65 14.14
N TYR A 681 -16.07 -4.56 13.44
CA TYR A 681 -17.41 -3.98 13.35
C TYR A 681 -17.83 -3.93 11.89
N TYR A 682 -18.88 -4.67 11.56
CA TYR A 682 -19.43 -4.74 10.22
C TYR A 682 -20.92 -4.38 10.26
N GLY A 683 -21.39 -3.54 9.32
CA GLY A 683 -22.81 -3.24 9.19
C GLY A 683 -23.60 -4.45 8.70
N PRO A 684 -24.95 -4.42 8.72
CA PRO A 684 -25.76 -5.45 8.08
C PRO A 684 -25.27 -5.60 6.64
N VAL A 685 -24.71 -6.78 6.36
CA VAL A 685 -24.23 -7.17 5.05
C VAL A 685 -25.48 -7.23 4.15
N PHE A 686 -25.72 -6.15 3.40
CA PHE A 686 -26.61 -6.10 2.24
C PHE A 686 -28.03 -6.67 2.40
N TYR A 687 -28.91 -6.08 3.20
CA TYR A 687 -30.36 -6.27 2.99
C TYR A 687 -31.16 -4.97 3.15
N ARG A 688 -31.80 -4.57 2.03
CA ARG A 688 -32.92 -3.63 1.84
C ARG A 688 -32.80 -2.20 2.43
N ASN A 689 -32.87 -1.24 1.51
CA ASN A 689 -33.41 0.11 1.72
C ASN A 689 -32.59 1.11 2.56
N GLY A 690 -31.34 1.36 2.18
CA GLY A 690 -30.77 2.71 2.28
C GLY A 690 -30.62 3.34 3.68
N ALA A 691 -30.67 2.58 4.77
CA ALA A 691 -30.44 3.09 6.10
C ALA A 691 -29.03 2.69 6.62
N PRO A 692 -28.13 3.64 6.93
CA PRO A 692 -27.00 3.36 7.80
C PRO A 692 -27.40 3.63 9.26
N LYS A 693 -27.02 2.74 10.21
CA LYS A 693 -26.55 3.18 11.56
C LYS A 693 -26.03 2.10 12.53
N GLU A 694 -26.32 0.81 12.39
CA GLU A 694 -25.82 -0.19 13.35
C GLU A 694 -24.69 -1.05 12.75
N GLN A 695 -23.50 -0.99 13.33
CA GLN A 695 -22.42 -1.94 13.07
C GLN A 695 -22.45 -3.02 14.16
N TYR A 696 -22.45 -4.28 13.74
CA TYR A 696 -22.45 -5.43 14.64
C TYR A 696 -21.02 -5.82 15.01
N PRO A 697 -20.75 -6.11 16.30
CA PRO A 697 -19.44 -6.58 16.74
C PRO A 697 -19.24 -8.07 16.45
N PHE A 698 -18.06 -8.39 15.94
CA PHE A 698 -17.56 -9.73 15.70
C PHE A 698 -16.31 -9.94 16.54
N ALA A 699 -16.34 -10.92 17.44
CA ALA A 699 -15.18 -11.28 18.24
C ALA A 699 -14.14 -11.98 17.36
N ILE A 700 -12.87 -11.60 17.55
CA ILE A 700 -11.74 -12.24 16.87
C ILE A 700 -11.35 -13.49 17.65
N MET A 701 -11.31 -14.63 16.97
CA MET A 701 -11.07 -15.93 17.58
C MET A 701 -9.57 -16.25 17.67
N CYS A 702 -9.13 -16.79 18.80
CA CYS A 702 -7.74 -17.19 18.99
C CYS A 702 -7.47 -18.51 18.26
N PRO A 703 -6.55 -18.56 17.28
CA PRO A 703 -6.24 -19.80 16.57
C PRO A 703 -5.54 -20.84 17.47
N GLY A 704 -4.98 -20.43 18.61
CA GLY A 704 -4.39 -21.32 19.60
C GLY A 704 -5.43 -22.13 20.40
N ALA A 705 -6.63 -21.58 20.58
CA ALA A 705 -7.67 -22.21 21.40
C ALA A 705 -8.18 -23.51 20.77
N GLU A 706 -8.01 -24.63 21.47
CA GLU A 706 -8.34 -25.97 20.96
C GLU A 706 -9.81 -26.11 20.53
N GLY A 707 -10.73 -25.49 21.27
CA GLY A 707 -12.15 -25.55 20.93
C GLY A 707 -12.49 -24.82 19.63
N TRP A 708 -11.78 -23.74 19.30
CA TRP A 708 -11.92 -23.06 18.01
C TRP A 708 -11.37 -23.91 16.87
N GLN A 709 -10.20 -24.52 17.07
CA GLN A 709 -9.60 -25.45 16.10
C GLN A 709 -10.56 -26.59 15.74
N LYS A 710 -11.14 -27.25 16.76
CA LYS A 710 -12.11 -28.33 16.57
C LYS A 710 -13.38 -27.87 15.85
N PHE A 711 -13.87 -26.66 16.17
CA PHE A 711 -15.02 -26.08 15.51
C PHE A 711 -14.77 -25.89 14.01
N MET A 712 -13.62 -25.30 13.64
CA MET A 712 -13.27 -25.05 12.24
C MET A 712 -13.07 -26.35 11.44
N VAL A 713 -12.38 -27.35 12.00
CA VAL A 713 -12.21 -28.66 11.34
C VAL A 713 -13.56 -29.31 11.06
N LYS A 714 -14.46 -29.33 12.05
CA LYS A 714 -15.81 -29.88 11.89
C LYS A 714 -16.57 -29.12 10.82
N ARG A 715 -16.55 -27.78 10.87
CA ARG A 715 -17.31 -26.94 9.94
C ARG A 715 -16.86 -27.13 8.50
N SER A 716 -15.55 -27.14 8.23
CA SER A 716 -15.03 -27.41 6.89
C SER A 716 -15.44 -28.77 6.36
N LYS A 717 -15.41 -29.82 7.21
CA LYS A 717 -15.88 -31.16 6.84
C LYS A 717 -17.36 -31.15 6.43
N ASP A 718 -18.21 -30.46 7.18
CA ASP A 718 -19.64 -30.35 6.87
C ASP A 718 -19.88 -29.69 5.50
N LEU A 719 -19.10 -28.65 5.16
CA LEU A 719 -19.18 -27.97 3.86
C LEU A 719 -18.72 -28.86 2.69
N PHE A 720 -17.67 -29.65 2.89
CA PHE A 720 -17.26 -30.61 1.86
C PHE A 720 -18.29 -31.73 1.65
N ASN A 721 -19.01 -32.14 2.70
CA ASN A 721 -20.11 -33.10 2.59
C ASN A 721 -21.31 -32.55 1.78
N ILE A 722 -21.51 -31.23 1.73
CA ILE A 722 -22.52 -30.58 0.85
C ILE A 722 -22.10 -30.68 -0.63
N GLY A 723 -20.81 -30.89 -0.91
CA GLY A 723 -20.27 -31.11 -2.25
C GLY A 723 -19.42 -29.97 -2.80
N PHE A 724 -19.14 -28.93 -2.01
CA PHE A 724 -18.15 -27.91 -2.37
C PHE A 724 -16.78 -28.56 -2.58
N MET A 725 -16.01 -28.05 -3.55
CA MET A 725 -14.67 -28.60 -3.85
C MET A 725 -13.54 -27.72 -3.35
N ALA A 726 -13.82 -26.47 -3.00
CA ALA A 726 -12.88 -25.60 -2.32
C ALA A 726 -13.60 -24.78 -1.26
N LEU A 727 -12.84 -24.20 -0.33
CA LEU A 727 -13.32 -23.23 0.64
C LEU A 727 -12.54 -21.93 0.51
N TYR A 728 -13.25 -20.81 0.57
CA TYR A 728 -12.67 -19.48 0.74
C TYR A 728 -12.71 -19.14 2.23
N HIS A 729 -11.54 -19.11 2.87
CA HIS A 729 -11.38 -18.81 4.29
C HIS A 729 -11.13 -17.31 4.46
N ASP A 730 -12.19 -16.52 4.60
CA ASP A 730 -12.04 -15.07 4.69
C ASP A 730 -11.10 -14.66 5.83
N GLU A 731 -10.37 -13.56 5.61
CA GLU A 731 -9.49 -12.87 6.55
C GLU A 731 -8.22 -13.56 7.08
N ILE A 732 -8.06 -14.90 7.03
CA ILE A 732 -6.89 -15.59 7.64
C ILE A 732 -5.56 -14.92 7.24
N ALA A 733 -5.36 -14.65 5.94
CA ALA A 733 -4.14 -14.07 5.39
C ALA A 733 -4.23 -12.55 5.13
N ALA A 734 -5.41 -11.94 5.26
CA ALA A 734 -5.63 -10.52 5.00
C ALA A 734 -5.68 -9.64 6.26
N ALA A 735 -6.40 -10.10 7.28
CA ALA A 735 -6.76 -9.29 8.42
C ALA A 735 -5.60 -9.13 9.40
N ASN A 736 -5.78 -8.20 10.35
CA ASN A 736 -4.76 -7.95 11.35
C ASN A 736 -4.67 -9.13 12.34
N PRO A 737 -3.47 -9.67 12.62
CA PRO A 737 -3.30 -10.59 13.74
C PRO A 737 -3.30 -9.82 15.07
N TYR A 738 -3.73 -10.48 16.15
CA TYR A 738 -3.79 -9.90 17.49
C TYR A 738 -3.07 -10.78 18.50
N ILE A 739 -2.17 -10.18 19.27
CA ILE A 739 -1.50 -10.89 20.36
C ILE A 739 -2.54 -11.24 21.44
N CYS A 740 -2.55 -12.51 21.87
CA CYS A 740 -3.49 -13.02 22.88
C CYS A 740 -2.85 -13.12 24.27
N PHE A 741 -3.62 -12.76 25.28
CA PHE A 741 -3.23 -12.77 26.70
C PHE A 741 -4.10 -13.70 27.55
N ASP A 742 -4.84 -14.61 26.92
CA ASP A 742 -5.64 -15.61 27.64
C ASP A 742 -4.77 -16.82 28.01
N PRO A 743 -4.57 -17.13 29.31
CA PRO A 743 -3.77 -18.27 29.74
C PRO A 743 -4.42 -19.62 29.42
N ASP A 744 -5.74 -19.68 29.18
CA ASP A 744 -6.48 -20.93 28.98
C ASP A 744 -6.47 -21.41 27.51
N HIS A 745 -5.82 -20.66 26.61
CA HIS A 745 -5.81 -20.93 25.17
C HIS A 745 -4.66 -21.84 24.71
N GLY A 746 -3.86 -22.36 25.65
CA GLY A 746 -2.81 -23.34 25.35
C GLY A 746 -1.57 -22.77 24.66
N HIS A 747 -1.28 -21.48 24.88
CA HIS A 747 -0.08 -20.79 24.41
C HIS A 747 0.48 -19.87 25.51
N LEU A 748 1.69 -19.33 25.33
CA LEU A 748 2.25 -18.37 26.28
C LEU A 748 1.52 -17.03 26.22
N ILE A 749 1.59 -16.24 27.29
CA ILE A 749 1.11 -14.86 27.24
C ILE A 749 2.01 -14.07 26.31
N ASN A 750 1.43 -13.21 25.47
CA ASN A 750 2.16 -12.37 24.51
C ASN A 750 2.96 -13.18 23.48
N ASP A 751 2.44 -14.35 23.08
CA ASP A 751 3.08 -15.27 22.13
C ASP A 751 2.94 -14.80 20.67
N PRO A 752 4.04 -14.47 19.97
CA PRO A 752 3.99 -14.08 18.57
C PRO A 752 3.72 -15.26 17.61
N ASP A 753 4.00 -16.50 18.01
CA ASP A 753 3.95 -17.66 17.11
C ASP A 753 2.56 -18.33 17.09
N VAL A 754 1.69 -18.01 18.06
CA VAL A 754 0.37 -18.67 18.22
C VAL A 754 -0.49 -18.56 16.97
N TRP A 755 -0.41 -17.45 16.23
CA TRP A 755 -1.19 -17.30 15.00
C TRP A 755 -0.76 -18.28 13.92
N MET A 756 0.54 -18.47 13.71
CA MET A 756 1.00 -19.41 12.69
C MET A 756 0.84 -20.86 13.15
N THR A 757 1.21 -21.16 14.38
CA THR A 757 1.13 -22.53 14.92
C THR A 757 -0.32 -22.99 15.09
N GLY A 758 -1.22 -22.13 15.55
CA GLY A 758 -2.64 -22.43 15.70
C GLY A 758 -3.36 -22.66 14.38
N HIS A 759 -3.15 -21.79 13.37
CA HIS A 759 -3.72 -21.99 12.04
C HIS A 759 -3.20 -23.26 11.37
N ARG A 760 -1.89 -23.55 11.45
CA ARG A 760 -1.30 -24.79 10.90
C ARG A 760 -1.97 -26.02 11.45
N LYS A 761 -2.25 -26.06 12.76
CA LYS A 761 -2.91 -27.22 13.40
C LYS A 761 -4.23 -27.56 12.72
N PHE A 762 -5.16 -26.61 12.62
CA PHE A 762 -6.48 -26.92 12.07
C PHE A 762 -6.50 -26.96 10.53
N MET A 763 -5.73 -26.12 9.84
CA MET A 763 -5.68 -26.11 8.38
C MET A 763 -5.05 -27.39 7.81
N HIS A 764 -3.94 -27.87 8.40
CA HIS A 764 -3.35 -29.14 7.96
C HIS A 764 -4.27 -30.33 8.26
N GLU A 765 -5.02 -30.28 9.36
CA GLU A 765 -6.01 -31.31 9.67
C GLU A 765 -7.17 -31.31 8.67
N ILE A 766 -7.69 -30.14 8.28
CA ILE A 766 -8.71 -30.01 7.23
C ILE A 766 -8.21 -30.61 5.91
N ARG A 767 -6.99 -30.25 5.48
CA ARG A 767 -6.36 -30.76 4.24
C ARG A 767 -6.17 -32.27 4.30
N ARG A 768 -5.68 -32.79 5.43
CA ARG A 768 -5.47 -34.24 5.64
C ARG A 768 -6.77 -35.03 5.53
N GLN A 769 -7.88 -34.48 6.03
CA GLN A 769 -9.19 -35.11 5.90
C GLN A 769 -9.81 -34.96 4.49
N ASN A 770 -9.36 -33.99 3.68
CA ASN A 770 -9.97 -33.63 2.39
C ASN A 770 -8.90 -33.31 1.30
N PRO A 771 -8.04 -34.26 0.91
CA PRO A 771 -6.84 -33.99 0.11
C PRO A 771 -7.09 -33.48 -1.33
N ASP A 772 -8.26 -33.76 -1.91
CA ASP A 772 -8.62 -33.36 -3.29
C ASP A 772 -9.37 -32.01 -3.37
N THR A 773 -9.35 -31.24 -2.27
CA THR A 773 -10.07 -29.97 -2.15
C THR A 773 -9.13 -28.76 -2.13
N GLY A 774 -9.61 -27.62 -2.65
CA GLY A 774 -8.83 -26.38 -2.73
C GLY A 774 -9.07 -25.46 -1.52
N HIS A 775 -8.04 -24.75 -1.10
CA HIS A 775 -8.13 -23.76 -0.02
C HIS A 775 -7.65 -22.39 -0.48
N ASP A 776 -8.55 -21.42 -0.45
CA ASP A 776 -8.31 -20.03 -0.82
C ASP A 776 -8.58 -19.10 0.38
N CYS A 777 -8.12 -17.85 0.32
CA CYS A 777 -8.25 -16.88 1.41
C CYS A 777 -8.33 -15.45 0.86
N GLU A 778 -8.82 -14.50 1.66
CA GLU A 778 -8.77 -13.08 1.32
C GLU A 778 -7.32 -12.57 1.23
N ASP A 779 -7.00 -11.82 0.16
CA ASP A 779 -5.65 -11.31 -0.14
C ASP A 779 -4.58 -12.39 0.14
N GLY A 780 -3.38 -12.01 0.58
CA GLY A 780 -2.36 -12.98 0.94
C GLY A 780 -1.26 -12.40 1.80
N ALA A 781 -0.68 -13.26 2.63
CA ALA A 781 0.56 -13.02 3.35
C ALA A 781 1.35 -14.33 3.37
N GLU A 782 2.66 -14.24 3.17
CA GLU A 782 3.49 -15.40 2.85
C GLU A 782 3.45 -16.52 3.89
N ALA A 783 3.31 -16.19 5.18
CA ALA A 783 3.42 -17.14 6.27
C ALA A 783 2.30 -18.20 6.28
N PHE A 784 1.26 -18.01 5.47
CA PHE A 784 0.15 -18.93 5.30
C PHE A 784 0.25 -19.83 4.05
N LEU A 785 1.31 -19.72 3.26
CA LEU A 785 1.44 -20.37 1.96
C LEU A 785 1.47 -21.91 2.05
N ASP A 786 1.95 -22.49 3.16
CA ASP A 786 1.90 -23.95 3.40
C ASP A 786 0.49 -24.47 3.70
N MET A 787 -0.41 -23.61 4.15
CA MET A 787 -1.78 -23.96 4.54
C MET A 787 -2.82 -23.72 3.42
N LEU A 788 -2.53 -22.79 2.51
CA LEU A 788 -3.46 -22.32 1.48
C LEU A 788 -2.92 -22.61 0.08
N ASP A 789 -3.80 -23.06 -0.82
CA ASP A 789 -3.46 -23.28 -2.24
C ASP A 789 -3.49 -21.98 -3.04
N ALA A 790 -4.28 -21.01 -2.59
CA ALA A 790 -4.44 -19.71 -3.22
C ALA A 790 -4.62 -18.54 -2.26
N PHE A 791 -4.39 -17.36 -2.83
CA PHE A 791 -4.68 -16.05 -2.28
C PHE A 791 -5.60 -15.28 -3.22
N MET A 792 -6.78 -14.86 -2.75
CA MET A 792 -7.72 -14.04 -3.51
C MET A 792 -7.31 -12.57 -3.44
N VAL A 793 -6.44 -12.16 -4.36
CA VAL A 793 -5.72 -10.87 -4.37
C VAL A 793 -6.58 -9.71 -4.88
N TRP A 794 -7.82 -9.63 -4.40
CA TRP A 794 -8.86 -8.77 -4.96
C TRP A 794 -8.54 -7.27 -4.87
N ARG A 795 -7.65 -6.86 -3.95
CA ARG A 795 -7.17 -5.48 -3.75
C ARG A 795 -5.74 -5.23 -4.24
N TRP A 796 -5.11 -6.19 -4.91
CA TRP A 796 -3.74 -6.07 -5.40
C TRP A 796 -3.77 -5.41 -6.79
N TYR A 797 -3.42 -4.13 -6.82
CA TYR A 797 -3.56 -3.24 -7.98
C TYR A 797 -2.23 -2.60 -8.44
N GLY A 798 -1.14 -2.89 -7.76
CA GLY A 798 0.22 -2.50 -8.12
C GLY A 798 0.65 -3.08 -9.46
N ILE A 799 1.58 -2.38 -10.10
CA ILE A 799 2.15 -2.77 -11.39
C ILE A 799 3.41 -3.63 -11.20
N ASP A 800 4.12 -3.45 -10.09
CA ASP A 800 5.33 -4.19 -9.73
C ASP A 800 4.98 -5.46 -8.93
N PRO A 801 5.16 -6.67 -9.48
CA PRO A 801 4.72 -7.90 -8.85
C PRO A 801 5.80 -8.48 -7.93
N VAL A 802 6.19 -7.73 -6.89
CA VAL A 802 7.28 -8.09 -5.96
C VAL A 802 7.00 -9.45 -5.30
N PHE A 803 5.78 -9.68 -4.84
CA PHE A 803 5.37 -10.94 -4.21
C PHE A 803 5.46 -12.12 -5.19
N MET A 804 5.08 -11.94 -6.46
CA MET A 804 5.18 -13.00 -7.48
C MET A 804 6.64 -13.29 -7.87
N ALA A 805 7.52 -12.27 -7.86
CA ALA A 805 8.96 -12.48 -8.06
C ALA A 805 9.56 -13.37 -6.96
N VAL A 806 8.99 -13.35 -5.75
CA VAL A 806 9.37 -14.23 -4.63
C VAL A 806 8.66 -15.59 -4.70
N TYR A 807 7.39 -15.66 -5.07
CA TYR A 807 6.53 -16.85 -4.86
C TYR A 807 5.90 -17.47 -6.11
N SER A 808 6.27 -17.04 -7.32
CA SER A 808 5.81 -17.67 -8.57
C SER A 808 5.93 -19.21 -8.54
N GLY A 809 4.87 -19.87 -9.02
CA GLY A 809 4.69 -21.32 -9.03
C GLY A 809 4.21 -21.95 -7.72
N ARG A 810 4.28 -21.23 -6.58
CA ARG A 810 4.08 -21.82 -5.24
C ARG A 810 2.71 -21.58 -4.63
N ALA A 811 2.01 -20.55 -5.08
CA ALA A 811 0.63 -20.28 -4.75
C ALA A 811 -0.10 -19.86 -6.02
N GLN A 812 -1.40 -20.13 -6.07
CA GLN A 812 -2.25 -19.50 -7.05
C GLN A 812 -2.70 -18.14 -6.53
N PHE A 813 -2.79 -17.16 -7.41
CA PHE A 813 -3.35 -15.85 -7.10
C PHE A 813 -4.68 -15.75 -7.82
N THR A 814 -5.78 -15.62 -7.10
CA THR A 814 -7.12 -15.67 -7.69
C THR A 814 -7.76 -14.30 -7.62
N GLY A 815 -8.40 -13.87 -8.71
CA GLY A 815 -9.33 -12.75 -8.64
C GLY A 815 -8.71 -11.34 -8.49
N LYS A 816 -9.35 -10.35 -9.12
CA LYS A 816 -9.12 -8.92 -8.91
C LYS A 816 -10.46 -8.19 -8.93
N ARG A 817 -10.56 -7.03 -8.27
CA ARG A 817 -11.77 -6.21 -8.34
C ARG A 817 -11.82 -5.36 -9.62
N PHE A 818 -12.95 -5.43 -10.32
CA PHE A 818 -13.23 -4.69 -11.55
C PHE A 818 -14.27 -3.55 -11.40
N GLY A 819 -14.83 -3.40 -10.20
CA GLY A 819 -15.86 -2.40 -9.84
C GLY A 819 -17.07 -3.06 -9.17
N TYR A 820 -17.66 -2.41 -8.14
CA TYR A 820 -18.86 -2.96 -7.49
C TYR A 820 -20.09 -2.69 -8.36
N ALA A 821 -20.94 -3.70 -8.51
CA ALA A 821 -22.21 -3.59 -9.20
C ALA A 821 -23.18 -2.70 -8.40
N ALA A 822 -23.16 -1.38 -8.64
CA ALA A 822 -24.31 -0.46 -8.54
C ALA A 822 -23.90 1.03 -8.56
N THR A 823 -22.69 1.40 -8.13
CA THR A 823 -22.42 2.79 -7.71
C THR A 823 -21.28 3.52 -8.42
N PHE A 824 -20.57 2.90 -9.36
CA PHE A 824 -19.53 3.58 -10.15
C PHE A 824 -19.66 3.23 -11.63
N PRO A 825 -19.44 4.19 -12.56
CA PRO A 825 -19.37 3.87 -13.98
C PRO A 825 -18.29 2.79 -14.17
N ARG A 826 -18.66 1.64 -14.72
CA ARG A 826 -17.71 0.55 -14.99
C ARG A 826 -16.69 1.04 -16.01
N LEU A 827 -15.49 1.37 -15.56
CA LEU A 827 -14.43 1.91 -16.40
C LEU A 827 -13.90 0.82 -17.34
N GLU A 828 -14.32 0.90 -18.60
CA GLU A 828 -14.03 -0.11 -19.62
C GLU A 828 -12.52 -0.33 -19.82
N GLU A 829 -11.71 0.72 -19.83
CA GLU A 829 -10.26 0.63 -20.01
C GLU A 829 -9.61 -0.20 -18.90
N SER A 830 -10.00 0.05 -17.64
CA SER A 830 -9.42 -0.63 -16.47
C SER A 830 -9.67 -2.15 -16.50
N PHE A 831 -10.76 -2.60 -17.13
CA PHE A 831 -11.08 -4.02 -17.26
C PHE A 831 -10.00 -4.77 -18.04
N TYR A 832 -9.65 -4.28 -19.22
CA TYR A 832 -8.68 -4.95 -20.06
C TYR A 832 -7.27 -4.89 -19.48
N ILE A 833 -6.90 -3.75 -18.85
CA ILE A 833 -5.59 -3.58 -18.24
C ILE A 833 -5.44 -4.51 -17.03
N LYS A 834 -6.41 -4.54 -16.11
CA LYS A 834 -6.38 -5.45 -14.97
C LYS A 834 -6.37 -6.91 -15.40
N THR A 835 -7.17 -7.30 -16.39
CA THR A 835 -7.18 -8.67 -16.93
C THR A 835 -5.82 -9.03 -17.57
N ALA A 836 -5.20 -8.11 -18.30
CA ALA A 836 -3.86 -8.30 -18.84
C ALA A 836 -2.79 -8.42 -17.76
N LEU A 837 -2.89 -7.63 -16.68
CA LEU A 837 -2.01 -7.74 -15.50
C LEU A 837 -2.14 -9.11 -14.83
N GLN A 838 -3.37 -9.60 -14.61
CA GLN A 838 -3.59 -10.95 -14.07
C GLN A 838 -2.90 -12.02 -14.92
N MET A 839 -3.06 -11.92 -16.25
CA MET A 839 -2.47 -12.85 -17.19
C MET A 839 -0.93 -12.87 -17.13
N VAL A 840 -0.26 -11.71 -17.17
CA VAL A 840 1.21 -11.65 -17.14
C VAL A 840 1.80 -11.93 -15.75
N ASN A 841 1.03 -11.73 -14.68
CA ASN A 841 1.43 -12.07 -13.31
C ASN A 841 1.11 -13.54 -12.95
N ALA A 842 0.74 -14.36 -13.94
CA ALA A 842 0.40 -15.77 -13.76
C ALA A 842 -0.75 -16.01 -12.77
N GLU A 843 -1.64 -15.04 -12.60
CA GLU A 843 -2.85 -15.16 -11.78
C GLU A 843 -3.93 -15.99 -12.49
N GLN A 844 -4.83 -16.57 -11.70
CA GLN A 844 -6.10 -17.11 -12.19
C GLN A 844 -7.06 -15.95 -12.42
N ILE A 845 -7.42 -15.76 -13.68
CA ILE A 845 -8.03 -14.53 -14.19
C ILE A 845 -9.46 -14.35 -13.65
N GLY A 846 -9.87 -13.13 -13.33
CA GLY A 846 -11.27 -12.80 -13.04
C GLY A 846 -11.54 -12.41 -11.60
N TRP A 847 -12.48 -13.09 -10.95
CA TRP A 847 -13.44 -12.55 -9.98
C TRP A 847 -14.40 -11.52 -10.62
N PHE A 848 -14.79 -11.80 -11.87
CA PHE A 848 -15.77 -11.00 -12.60
C PHE A 848 -17.18 -11.27 -12.08
N PRO A 849 -17.97 -10.23 -11.72
CA PRO A 849 -19.41 -10.38 -11.62
C PRO A 849 -19.97 -11.01 -12.90
N LEU A 850 -20.91 -11.94 -12.79
CA LEU A 850 -21.49 -12.65 -13.95
C LEU A 850 -21.98 -11.69 -15.06
N ILE A 851 -22.49 -10.53 -14.66
CA ILE A 851 -22.92 -9.46 -15.57
C ILE A 851 -21.82 -8.93 -16.50
N ASP A 852 -20.54 -8.97 -16.13
CA ASP A 852 -19.45 -8.56 -17.04
C ASP A 852 -19.29 -9.51 -18.24
N MET A 853 -19.72 -10.77 -18.09
CA MET A 853 -19.70 -11.76 -19.17
C MET A 853 -20.84 -11.57 -20.17
N THR A 854 -21.77 -10.63 -19.92
CA THR A 854 -22.82 -10.25 -20.88
C THR A 854 -22.31 -9.34 -22.01
N TRP A 855 -21.13 -8.74 -21.83
CA TRP A 855 -20.52 -7.79 -22.76
C TRP A 855 -19.61 -8.53 -23.73
N ASP A 856 -19.90 -8.42 -25.03
CA ASP A 856 -19.22 -9.17 -26.10
C ASP A 856 -17.69 -9.04 -26.05
N ASN A 857 -17.18 -7.81 -25.97
CA ASN A 857 -15.73 -7.57 -25.99
C ASN A 857 -15.03 -8.05 -24.70
N ARG A 858 -15.69 -7.93 -23.54
CA ARG A 858 -15.14 -8.41 -22.25
C ARG A 858 -15.10 -9.94 -22.21
N ARG A 859 -16.21 -10.58 -22.63
CA ARG A 859 -16.33 -12.03 -22.72
C ARG A 859 -15.32 -12.62 -23.71
N LEU A 860 -15.18 -12.02 -24.89
CA LEU A 860 -14.18 -12.44 -25.89
C LEU A 860 -12.75 -12.29 -25.35
N PHE A 861 -12.40 -11.13 -24.79
CA PHE A 861 -11.06 -10.91 -24.24
C PHE A 861 -10.76 -11.90 -23.10
N THR A 862 -11.74 -12.17 -22.24
CA THR A 862 -11.64 -13.19 -21.19
C THR A 862 -11.37 -14.58 -21.77
N LYS A 863 -12.11 -15.00 -22.81
CA LYS A 863 -11.87 -16.27 -23.51
C LYS A 863 -10.44 -16.36 -24.04
N LYS A 864 -9.93 -15.31 -24.68
CA LYS A 864 -8.54 -15.26 -25.17
C LYS A 864 -7.54 -15.47 -24.03
N MET A 865 -7.70 -14.74 -22.93
CA MET A 865 -6.78 -14.81 -21.79
C MET A 865 -6.87 -16.18 -21.07
N PHE A 866 -8.05 -16.77 -20.94
CA PHE A 866 -8.23 -18.12 -20.37
C PHE A 866 -7.49 -19.19 -21.19
N HIS A 867 -7.61 -19.16 -22.52
CA HIS A 867 -6.91 -20.11 -23.39
C HIS A 867 -5.40 -19.87 -23.40
N MET A 868 -4.95 -18.61 -23.38
CA MET A 868 -3.53 -18.29 -23.28
C MET A 868 -2.94 -18.76 -21.95
N ARG A 869 -3.65 -18.58 -20.83
CA ARG A 869 -3.24 -19.14 -19.53
C ARG A 869 -3.15 -20.66 -19.57
N ASN A 870 -4.20 -21.32 -20.08
CA ASN A 870 -4.23 -22.78 -20.19
C ASN A 870 -3.05 -23.33 -21.03
N MET A 871 -2.69 -22.63 -22.12
CA MET A 871 -1.53 -22.97 -22.97
C MET A 871 -0.19 -22.89 -22.21
N LEU A 872 -0.09 -21.96 -21.25
CA LEU A 872 1.14 -21.59 -20.55
C LEU A 872 1.28 -22.18 -19.13
N LEU A 873 0.36 -23.04 -18.69
CA LEU A 873 0.33 -23.61 -17.33
C LEU A 873 1.67 -24.18 -16.85
N LYS A 874 2.44 -24.84 -17.73
CA LYS A 874 3.77 -25.36 -17.37
C LYS A 874 4.73 -24.24 -16.93
N TYR A 875 4.72 -23.10 -17.59
CA TYR A 875 5.58 -21.96 -17.22
C TYR A 875 5.10 -21.30 -15.92
N PHE A 876 3.79 -21.29 -15.65
CA PHE A 876 3.23 -20.69 -14.43
C PHE A 876 3.33 -21.57 -13.20
N ASN A 877 3.14 -22.87 -13.35
CA ASN A 877 3.13 -23.82 -12.24
C ASN A 877 4.52 -24.42 -11.97
N GLU A 878 5.39 -24.52 -12.98
CA GLU A 878 6.73 -25.12 -12.85
C GLU A 878 7.85 -24.10 -12.94
N GLY A 879 7.58 -22.94 -13.54
CA GLY A 879 8.57 -21.91 -13.81
C GLY A 879 8.65 -20.84 -12.73
N GLU A 880 9.64 -19.96 -12.91
CA GLU A 880 9.87 -18.81 -12.08
C GLU A 880 9.72 -17.53 -12.90
N MET A 881 9.16 -16.50 -12.26
CA MET A 881 9.13 -15.16 -12.85
C MET A 881 10.57 -14.63 -13.00
N LEU A 882 10.94 -14.28 -14.24
CA LEU A 882 12.19 -13.60 -14.56
C LEU A 882 12.03 -12.08 -14.40
N ARG A 883 13.13 -11.34 -14.60
CA ARG A 883 13.13 -9.87 -14.56
C ARG A 883 12.00 -9.31 -15.45
N PRO A 884 11.30 -8.24 -15.04
CA PRO A 884 10.34 -7.55 -15.90
C PRO A 884 10.97 -7.05 -17.21
N VAL A 885 10.17 -7.01 -18.27
CA VAL A 885 10.62 -6.61 -19.61
C VAL A 885 10.99 -5.12 -19.64
N LYS A 886 12.22 -4.83 -20.08
CA LYS A 886 12.62 -3.49 -20.54
C LYS A 886 12.35 -3.40 -22.05
N PHE A 887 11.93 -2.23 -22.53
CA PHE A 887 11.66 -1.99 -23.94
C PHE A 887 12.76 -1.13 -24.55
N ILE A 888 13.36 -1.59 -25.64
CA ILE A 888 14.28 -0.79 -26.47
C ILE A 888 13.48 0.36 -27.11
N ARG A 889 12.28 0.04 -27.59
CA ARG A 889 11.29 1.01 -28.06
C ARG A 889 9.95 0.75 -27.36
N SER A 890 9.49 1.73 -26.58
CA SER A 890 8.23 1.64 -25.83
C SER A 890 7.00 1.87 -26.72
N ALA A 891 5.90 1.18 -26.40
CA ALA A 891 4.56 1.48 -26.94
C ALA A 891 3.94 2.75 -26.31
N GLY A 892 4.61 3.36 -25.34
CA GLY A 892 4.08 4.43 -24.49
C GLY A 892 3.30 3.90 -23.29
N THR A 893 2.82 4.82 -22.47
CA THR A 893 2.05 4.55 -21.25
C THR A 893 0.58 4.93 -21.43
N ILE A 894 -0.27 4.40 -20.56
CA ILE A 894 -1.66 4.78 -20.40
C ILE A 894 -1.95 5.05 -18.93
N SER A 895 -2.71 6.10 -18.66
CA SER A 895 -3.23 6.42 -17.34
C SER A 895 -4.73 6.17 -17.33
N CYS A 896 -5.24 5.34 -16.42
CA CYS A 896 -6.68 5.13 -16.25
C CYS A 896 -7.07 5.12 -14.78
N ASP A 897 -8.31 5.51 -14.50
CA ASP A 897 -8.86 5.40 -13.15
C ASP A 897 -9.06 3.91 -12.83
N TRP A 898 -8.49 3.49 -11.70
CA TRP A 898 -8.52 2.09 -11.25
C TRP A 898 -9.82 1.75 -10.49
N GLY A 899 -10.64 2.76 -10.19
CA GLY A 899 -11.86 2.68 -9.38
C GLY A 899 -11.57 2.84 -7.88
N LYS A 900 -12.18 3.83 -7.25
CA LYS A 900 -12.00 4.14 -5.82
C LYS A 900 -12.65 3.09 -4.91
N TYR A 901 -11.90 2.56 -3.95
CA TYR A 901 -12.47 1.93 -2.74
C TYR A 901 -11.91 2.61 -1.49
N LEU A 902 -12.80 3.15 -0.65
CA LEU A 902 -12.49 3.63 0.72
C LEU A 902 -11.12 4.34 0.84
N ASN A 903 -10.87 5.30 -0.05
CA ASN A 903 -9.68 6.16 -0.13
C ASN A 903 -8.41 5.59 -0.80
N ASP A 904 -8.39 4.31 -1.20
CA ASP A 904 -7.27 3.74 -1.96
C ASP A 904 -7.66 3.63 -3.44
N GLU A 905 -6.99 4.48 -4.23
CA GLU A 905 -6.75 4.47 -5.69
C GLU A 905 -7.58 5.40 -6.58
N GLY A 906 -6.84 6.24 -7.31
CA GLY A 906 -7.31 7.09 -8.40
C GLY A 906 -6.62 6.69 -9.71
N LEU A 907 -6.09 7.67 -10.43
CA LEU A 907 -5.41 7.45 -11.71
C LEU A 907 -4.13 6.60 -11.53
N THR A 908 -4.03 5.49 -12.27
CA THR A 908 -2.85 4.61 -12.30
C THR A 908 -2.25 4.60 -13.71
N THR A 909 -0.92 4.75 -13.80
CA THR A 909 -0.18 4.81 -15.07
C THR A 909 0.61 3.52 -15.28
N THR A 910 0.40 2.85 -16.41
CA THR A 910 1.13 1.63 -16.79
C THR A 910 1.53 1.66 -18.27
N ASN A 911 2.32 0.70 -18.73
CA ASN A 911 2.62 0.55 -20.15
C ASN A 911 1.37 0.12 -20.93
N LYS A 912 1.22 0.58 -22.18
CA LYS A 912 0.13 0.13 -23.07
C LYS A 912 0.22 -1.37 -23.41
N VAL A 913 1.44 -1.89 -23.42
CA VAL A 913 1.74 -3.32 -23.56
C VAL A 913 2.14 -3.85 -22.19
N ILE A 914 1.26 -4.66 -21.61
CA ILE A 914 1.49 -5.33 -20.34
C ILE A 914 2.30 -6.59 -20.62
N SER A 915 3.31 -6.85 -19.79
CA SER A 915 4.29 -7.90 -20.08
C SER A 915 4.79 -8.64 -18.85
N GLY A 916 5.22 -9.89 -19.05
CA GLY A 916 5.81 -10.74 -18.01
C GLY A 916 6.65 -11.84 -18.63
N VAL A 917 7.60 -12.39 -17.87
CA VAL A 917 8.52 -13.42 -18.36
C VAL A 917 8.65 -14.54 -17.34
N TYR A 918 8.56 -15.80 -17.80
CA TYR A 918 8.68 -16.98 -16.94
C TYR A 918 9.68 -17.96 -17.53
N GLY A 919 10.67 -18.37 -16.73
CA GLY A 919 11.69 -19.34 -17.09
C GLY A 919 11.50 -20.67 -16.39
N ARG A 920 11.82 -21.77 -17.07
CA ARG A 920 11.79 -23.13 -16.54
C ARG A 920 13.21 -23.67 -16.37
N ALA A 921 13.33 -24.70 -15.54
CA ALA A 921 14.61 -25.35 -15.27
C ALA A 921 15.24 -26.06 -16.49
N ASP A 922 14.44 -26.40 -17.51
CA ASP A 922 14.92 -26.98 -18.77
C ASP A 922 15.57 -25.95 -19.73
N GLY A 923 15.70 -24.69 -19.30
CA GLY A 923 16.31 -23.62 -20.07
C GLY A 923 15.34 -22.87 -20.99
N THR A 924 14.08 -23.32 -21.11
CA THR A 924 13.02 -22.61 -21.85
C THR A 924 12.44 -21.46 -21.03
N ALA A 925 11.99 -20.41 -21.71
CA ALA A 925 11.25 -19.31 -21.10
C ALA A 925 10.23 -18.72 -22.06
N VAL A 926 9.18 -18.12 -21.53
CA VAL A 926 8.17 -17.38 -22.31
C VAL A 926 8.12 -15.94 -21.88
N MET A 927 8.13 -15.02 -22.85
CA MET A 927 7.76 -13.63 -22.65
C MET A 927 6.35 -13.42 -23.20
N ILE A 928 5.47 -12.90 -22.36
CA ILE A 928 4.05 -12.67 -22.65
C ILE A 928 3.88 -11.17 -22.86
N LEU A 929 3.20 -10.79 -23.94
CA LEU A 929 2.98 -9.40 -24.33
C LEU A 929 1.51 -9.22 -24.67
N VAL A 930 0.81 -8.35 -23.95
CA VAL A 930 -0.63 -8.12 -24.14
C VAL A 930 -0.87 -6.64 -24.45
N ASN A 931 -1.40 -6.34 -25.63
CA ASN A 931 -1.90 -5.00 -25.95
C ASN A 931 -3.19 -4.74 -25.16
N SER A 932 -3.08 -3.98 -24.07
CA SER A 932 -4.20 -3.69 -23.18
C SER A 932 -4.89 -2.37 -23.51
N VAL A 933 -4.77 -1.85 -24.74
CA VAL A 933 -5.48 -0.65 -25.20
C VAL A 933 -6.29 -0.90 -26.46
N ASN A 934 -7.21 0.01 -26.77
CA ASN A 934 -8.10 -0.07 -27.94
C ASN A 934 -7.48 0.61 -29.19
N GLU A 935 -6.17 0.48 -29.35
CA GLU A 935 -5.44 1.04 -30.48
C GLU A 935 -4.30 0.11 -30.88
N LYS A 936 -3.83 0.27 -32.11
CA LYS A 936 -2.66 -0.46 -32.62
C LYS A 936 -1.41 0.11 -31.96
N VAL A 937 -0.52 -0.78 -31.51
CA VAL A 937 0.73 -0.40 -30.82
C VAL A 937 1.93 -1.06 -31.47
N THR A 938 3.05 -0.33 -31.52
CA THR A 938 4.30 -0.78 -32.11
C THR A 938 5.45 -0.56 -31.13
N PHE A 939 6.23 -1.60 -30.83
CA PHE A 939 7.23 -1.60 -29.77
C PHE A 939 8.38 -2.58 -30.08
N GLU A 940 9.39 -2.63 -29.22
CA GLU A 940 10.52 -3.55 -29.32
C GLU A 940 10.97 -3.96 -27.90
N PRO A 941 10.76 -5.22 -27.47
CA PRO A 941 11.21 -5.70 -26.18
C PRO A 941 12.72 -6.04 -26.18
N ASP A 942 13.41 -5.75 -25.08
CA ASP A 942 14.79 -6.18 -24.88
C ASP A 942 14.84 -7.66 -24.45
N VAL A 943 14.97 -8.54 -25.45
CA VAL A 943 15.14 -9.98 -25.22
C VAL A 943 16.57 -10.36 -24.86
N LYS A 944 17.56 -9.51 -25.16
CA LYS A 944 18.99 -9.83 -24.97
C LYS A 944 19.36 -9.87 -23.49
N CYS A 945 18.68 -9.07 -22.66
CA CYS A 945 18.93 -9.02 -21.22
C CYS A 945 18.72 -10.36 -20.49
N TYR A 946 18.04 -11.33 -21.09
CA TYR A 946 17.83 -12.67 -20.53
C TYR A 946 18.92 -13.69 -20.89
N GLY A 947 19.87 -13.34 -21.78
CA GLY A 947 20.93 -14.26 -22.20
C GLY A 947 20.45 -15.49 -22.96
N LYS A 948 19.23 -15.45 -23.53
CA LYS A 948 18.58 -16.57 -24.23
C LYS A 948 18.40 -16.27 -25.72
N LYS A 949 18.32 -17.32 -26.54
CA LYS A 949 17.99 -17.24 -27.98
C LYS A 949 16.48 -17.16 -28.16
N VAL A 950 16.04 -16.39 -29.16
CA VAL A 950 14.63 -16.36 -29.59
C VAL A 950 14.36 -17.57 -30.48
N ALA A 951 13.47 -18.46 -30.04
CA ALA A 951 13.04 -19.62 -30.81
C ALA A 951 11.91 -19.26 -31.79
N ALA A 952 10.92 -18.51 -31.31
CA ALA A 952 9.80 -18.03 -32.11
C ALA A 952 9.13 -16.83 -31.45
N ILE A 953 8.52 -15.98 -32.29
CA ILE A 953 7.60 -14.92 -31.86
C ILE A 953 6.23 -15.25 -32.46
N CYS A 954 5.29 -15.64 -31.60
CA CYS A 954 3.97 -16.10 -32.01
C CYS A 954 2.92 -15.05 -31.66
N THR A 955 2.19 -14.56 -32.66
CA THR A 955 1.08 -13.61 -32.49
C THR A 955 -0.26 -14.30 -32.76
N GLU A 956 -1.37 -13.63 -32.44
CA GLU A 956 -2.71 -14.09 -32.84
C GLU A 956 -2.92 -14.20 -34.37
N LYS A 957 -1.97 -13.69 -35.19
CA LYS A 957 -1.97 -13.82 -36.65
C LYS A 957 -0.92 -14.80 -37.20
N GLY A 958 -0.18 -15.50 -36.33
CA GLY A 958 0.89 -16.43 -36.69
C GLY A 958 2.29 -15.95 -36.28
N LYS A 959 3.31 -16.71 -36.69
CA LYS A 959 4.72 -16.38 -36.43
C LYS A 959 5.15 -15.12 -37.19
N VAL A 960 5.99 -14.31 -36.56
CA VAL A 960 6.59 -13.11 -37.16
C VAL A 960 8.10 -13.09 -36.96
N ASP A 961 8.80 -12.45 -37.90
CA ASP A 961 10.24 -12.23 -37.84
C ASP A 961 10.57 -10.80 -37.40
N GLY A 962 11.72 -10.63 -36.74
CA GLY A 962 12.23 -9.33 -36.29
C GLY A 962 11.85 -8.96 -34.85
N ALA A 963 12.66 -8.11 -34.23
CA ALA A 963 12.47 -7.68 -32.84
C ALA A 963 11.36 -6.61 -32.67
N VAL A 964 11.03 -5.91 -33.75
CA VAL A 964 9.99 -4.88 -33.80
C VAL A 964 8.61 -5.54 -33.98
N LEU A 965 7.74 -5.37 -32.99
CA LEU A 965 6.41 -5.98 -32.99
C LEU A 965 5.30 -4.93 -33.12
N THR A 966 4.26 -5.27 -33.87
CA THR A 966 3.02 -4.50 -33.98
C THR A 966 1.84 -5.38 -33.57
N LEU A 967 1.08 -4.95 -32.56
CA LEU A 967 -0.11 -5.66 -32.10
C LEU A 967 -1.37 -4.84 -32.38
N GLU A 968 -2.40 -5.52 -32.89
CA GLU A 968 -3.74 -4.95 -33.06
C GLU A 968 -4.39 -4.70 -31.69
N PRO A 969 -5.42 -3.83 -31.59
CA PRO A 969 -6.16 -3.60 -30.36
C PRO A 969 -6.56 -4.89 -29.66
N ARG A 970 -6.32 -4.99 -28.34
CA ARG A 970 -6.74 -6.14 -27.51
C ARG A 970 -6.22 -7.51 -27.98
N THR A 971 -5.04 -7.54 -28.60
CA THR A 971 -4.36 -8.78 -29.02
C THR A 971 -3.05 -9.02 -28.26
N SER A 972 -2.53 -10.24 -28.35
CA SER A 972 -1.34 -10.68 -27.60
C SER A 972 -0.28 -11.36 -28.48
N ALA A 973 0.93 -11.44 -27.94
CA ALA A 973 2.03 -12.23 -28.46
C ALA A 973 2.76 -12.99 -27.36
N VAL A 974 3.35 -14.12 -27.74
CA VAL A 974 4.25 -14.92 -26.89
C VAL A 974 5.56 -15.09 -27.62
N ILE A 975 6.66 -14.71 -26.97
CA ILE A 975 8.02 -14.97 -27.45
C ILE A 975 8.57 -16.17 -26.68
N LEU A 976 8.89 -17.25 -27.40
CA LEU A 976 9.57 -18.41 -26.83
C LEU A 976 11.08 -18.17 -26.85
N LEU A 977 11.70 -18.28 -25.70
CA LEU A 977 13.14 -18.13 -25.47
C LEU A 977 13.73 -19.46 -25.00
N ALA A 978 14.98 -19.75 -25.37
CA ALA A 978 15.68 -20.94 -24.90
C ALA A 978 17.20 -20.73 -24.86
N ASP A 979 17.88 -21.48 -24.00
CA ASP A 979 19.36 -21.47 -23.98
C ASP A 979 19.94 -22.05 -25.28
N LYS A 980 19.28 -23.08 -25.83
CA LYS A 980 19.61 -23.71 -27.11
C LYS A 980 18.32 -24.03 -27.86
N ILE A 981 18.35 -23.89 -29.19
CA ILE A 981 17.25 -24.31 -30.06
C ILE A 981 17.43 -25.80 -30.36
N THR A 982 16.57 -26.64 -29.77
CA THR A 982 16.55 -28.09 -29.94
C THR A 982 15.23 -28.49 -30.64
N PRO A 983 15.11 -29.73 -31.15
CA PRO A 983 13.85 -30.20 -31.72
C PRO A 983 12.66 -30.13 -30.75
N ASP A 984 12.87 -30.25 -29.44
CA ASP A 984 11.82 -30.05 -28.43
C ASP A 984 11.36 -28.59 -28.35
N VAL A 985 12.30 -27.65 -28.44
CA VAL A 985 12.00 -26.21 -28.44
C VAL A 985 11.26 -25.81 -29.71
N GLU A 986 11.62 -26.38 -30.85
CA GLU A 986 10.91 -26.17 -32.12
C GLU A 986 9.47 -26.70 -32.05
N ARG A 987 9.27 -27.91 -31.51
CA ARG A 987 7.93 -28.47 -31.25
C ARG A 987 7.10 -27.60 -30.30
N GLU A 988 7.72 -27.06 -29.26
CA GLU A 988 7.05 -26.14 -28.34
C GLU A 988 6.68 -24.81 -29.04
N ALA A 989 7.54 -24.29 -29.92
CA ALA A 989 7.24 -23.12 -30.74
C ALA A 989 6.03 -23.35 -31.67
N GLU A 990 5.99 -24.48 -32.38
CA GLU A 990 4.87 -24.88 -33.23
C GLU A 990 3.58 -25.03 -32.43
N ARG A 991 3.66 -25.63 -31.23
CA ARG A 991 2.52 -25.74 -30.31
C ARG A 991 2.00 -24.35 -29.93
N VAL A 992 2.87 -23.45 -29.49
CA VAL A 992 2.49 -22.08 -29.09
C VAL A 992 1.87 -21.33 -30.27
N GLU A 993 2.47 -21.40 -31.47
CA GLU A 993 1.92 -20.76 -32.66
C GLU A 993 0.50 -21.26 -32.98
N LYS A 994 0.29 -22.58 -33.00
CA LYS A 994 -1.02 -23.17 -33.29
C LYS A 994 -2.09 -22.70 -32.30
N TYR A 995 -1.74 -22.59 -31.03
CA TYR A 995 -2.66 -22.06 -30.00
C TYR A 995 -2.94 -20.57 -30.18
N MET A 996 -1.91 -19.76 -30.50
CA MET A 996 -2.10 -18.32 -30.74
C MET A 996 -2.97 -18.05 -31.97
N LEU A 997 -2.80 -18.81 -33.06
CA LEU A 997 -3.68 -18.75 -34.22
C LEU A 997 -5.13 -19.10 -33.88
N ARG A 998 -5.35 -20.12 -33.04
CA ARG A 998 -6.70 -20.47 -32.54
C ARG A 998 -7.32 -19.33 -31.74
N ILE A 999 -6.55 -18.69 -30.86
CA ILE A 999 -6.99 -17.54 -30.06
C ILE A 999 -7.40 -16.36 -30.96
N GLY A 1000 -6.65 -16.10 -32.03
CA GLY A 1000 -6.96 -15.06 -33.01
C GLY A 1000 -8.28 -15.29 -33.77
N GLY A 1001 -8.73 -16.55 -33.87
CA GLY A 1001 -10.00 -16.93 -34.50
C GLY A 1001 -11.24 -16.90 -33.60
N PHE A 1002 -11.11 -16.60 -32.30
CA PHE A 1002 -12.26 -16.57 -31.39
C PHE A 1002 -13.22 -15.41 -31.69
N THR A 1003 -14.51 -15.68 -31.55
CA THR A 1003 -15.60 -14.68 -31.68
C THR A 1003 -16.32 -14.47 -30.34
N ALA A 1004 -17.08 -13.39 -30.23
CA ALA A 1004 -17.79 -13.06 -28.99
C ALA A 1004 -18.91 -14.06 -28.63
N GLY A 1005 -19.40 -14.86 -29.57
CA GLY A 1005 -20.55 -15.75 -29.33
C GLY A 1005 -21.84 -15.00 -28.98
N LEU A 1006 -22.82 -15.72 -28.43
CA LEU A 1006 -24.07 -15.16 -27.91
C LEU A 1006 -23.89 -14.62 -26.49
N ALA A 1007 -24.74 -13.69 -26.07
CA ALA A 1007 -24.70 -13.21 -24.69
C ALA A 1007 -25.40 -14.21 -23.75
N PRO A 1008 -24.85 -14.54 -22.55
CA PRO A 1008 -25.41 -15.57 -21.66
C PRO A 1008 -26.88 -15.34 -21.28
N GLN A 1009 -27.31 -14.09 -21.13
CA GLN A 1009 -28.70 -13.72 -20.82
C GLN A 1009 -29.69 -14.00 -21.95
N ASP A 1010 -29.21 -14.17 -23.19
CA ASP A 1010 -30.06 -14.52 -24.34
C ASP A 1010 -30.26 -16.04 -24.46
N VAL A 1011 -29.49 -16.84 -23.71
CA VAL A 1011 -29.57 -18.31 -23.71
C VAL A 1011 -30.69 -18.83 -22.80
N SER A 1012 -30.99 -18.14 -21.70
CA SER A 1012 -32.14 -18.50 -20.84
C SER A 1012 -33.49 -18.35 -21.54
N LYS A 1013 -33.54 -17.58 -22.64
CA LYS A 1013 -34.73 -17.47 -23.51
C LYS A 1013 -34.86 -18.64 -24.49
N LEU A 1014 -33.78 -19.39 -24.74
CA LEU A 1014 -33.75 -20.53 -25.67
C LEU A 1014 -34.08 -21.85 -24.95
N SER A 1015 -33.70 -22.02 -23.69
CA SER A 1015 -33.98 -23.25 -22.91
C SER A 1015 -35.45 -23.41 -22.50
N SER A 1016 -36.26 -22.36 -22.60
CA SER A 1016 -37.71 -22.37 -22.36
C SER A 1016 -38.56 -22.53 -23.62
N ALA A 1017 -37.96 -22.65 -24.81
CA ALA A 1017 -38.67 -22.74 -26.08
C ALA A 1017 -38.91 -24.21 -26.48
N GLY A 1018 -39.91 -24.83 -25.85
CA GLY A 1018 -40.59 -26.03 -26.38
C GLY A 1018 -41.59 -25.71 -27.51
N ASP A 1019 -41.94 -24.44 -27.67
CA ASP A 1019 -42.59 -23.87 -28.83
C ASP A 1019 -42.01 -22.46 -28.98
N ILE A 1020 -41.64 -22.07 -30.20
CA ILE A 1020 -41.38 -20.66 -30.51
C ILE A 1020 -42.76 -20.01 -30.53
N PRO A 1021 -43.14 -19.13 -29.59
CA PRO A 1021 -44.23 -18.24 -29.89
C PRO A 1021 -43.71 -17.33 -31.01
N GLU A 1022 -44.47 -17.21 -32.10
CA GLU A 1022 -44.27 -16.11 -33.05
C GLU A 1022 -44.02 -14.84 -32.25
N ILE A 1023 -42.86 -14.23 -32.47
CA ILE A 1023 -42.53 -12.93 -31.90
C ILE A 1023 -43.58 -11.97 -32.46
N ASP A 1024 -44.52 -11.56 -31.62
CA ASP A 1024 -45.41 -10.45 -31.92
C ASP A 1024 -44.55 -9.24 -32.31
N PRO A 1025 -44.66 -8.73 -33.56
CA PRO A 1025 -43.94 -7.55 -34.03
C PRO A 1025 -44.18 -6.30 -33.17
N ALA A 1026 -45.15 -6.34 -32.23
CA ALA A 1026 -45.47 -5.26 -31.31
C ALA A 1026 -44.69 -5.28 -29.97
N SER A 1027 -43.75 -6.21 -29.73
CA SER A 1027 -43.01 -6.24 -28.45
C SER A 1027 -41.95 -5.12 -28.31
N PRO A 1028 -42.06 -4.22 -27.32
CA PRO A 1028 -41.18 -3.05 -27.17
C PRO A 1028 -39.77 -3.40 -26.66
N VAL A 1029 -38.75 -2.75 -27.22
CA VAL A 1029 -37.36 -2.79 -26.72
C VAL A 1029 -37.27 -1.99 -25.41
N GLY A 1030 -37.05 -2.68 -24.29
CA GLY A 1030 -36.90 -2.08 -22.96
C GLY A 1030 -35.51 -1.51 -22.64
N PHE A 1031 -35.50 -0.55 -21.70
CA PHE A 1031 -34.42 0.32 -21.23
C PHE A 1031 -33.03 -0.28 -20.94
N GLY A 1032 -31.97 0.53 -21.17
CA GLY A 1032 -30.64 0.31 -20.57
C GLY A 1032 -29.42 1.00 -21.19
N ARG A 1033 -29.55 1.88 -22.21
CA ARG A 1033 -28.39 2.30 -23.03
C ARG A 1033 -28.35 3.78 -23.45
N ALA A 1034 -28.36 4.71 -22.50
CA ALA A 1034 -27.83 6.05 -22.77
C ALA A 1034 -26.35 6.09 -22.33
N LEU A 1035 -25.43 6.30 -23.28
CA LEU A 1035 -23.99 6.24 -23.04
C LEU A 1035 -23.38 7.61 -22.73
N ILE A 1036 -24.03 8.71 -23.15
CA ILE A 1036 -23.56 10.08 -22.92
C ILE A 1036 -24.75 11.01 -22.64
N VAL A 1037 -24.68 11.71 -21.51
CA VAL A 1037 -25.67 12.72 -21.07
C VAL A 1037 -24.94 14.05 -20.86
N LYS A 1038 -25.35 15.11 -21.56
CA LYS A 1038 -24.85 16.48 -21.33
C LYS A 1038 -25.99 17.40 -20.92
N ASN A 1039 -25.78 18.18 -19.86
CA ASN A 1039 -26.72 19.18 -19.31
C ASN A 1039 -28.10 18.64 -18.86
N ALA A 1040 -28.18 17.39 -18.40
CA ALA A 1040 -29.38 16.83 -17.77
C ALA A 1040 -29.08 16.36 -16.33
N ASN A 1041 -30.08 16.49 -15.43
CA ASN A 1041 -29.96 15.97 -14.06
C ASN A 1041 -30.36 14.49 -14.04
N VAL A 1042 -29.51 13.65 -13.45
CA VAL A 1042 -29.77 12.22 -13.18
C VAL A 1042 -30.52 12.09 -11.85
N SER A 1043 -31.52 11.21 -11.77
CA SER A 1043 -32.21 10.93 -10.50
C SER A 1043 -31.27 10.23 -9.51
N ALA A 1044 -31.53 10.43 -8.22
CA ALA A 1044 -30.71 9.89 -7.13
C ALA A 1044 -30.60 8.35 -7.11
N ASP A 1045 -31.50 7.65 -7.82
CA ASP A 1045 -31.53 6.19 -7.93
C ASP A 1045 -30.80 5.63 -9.17
N GLY A 1046 -30.18 6.49 -9.98
CA GLY A 1046 -29.46 6.08 -11.19
C GLY A 1046 -30.36 5.54 -12.31
N SER A 1047 -31.69 5.64 -12.19
CA SER A 1047 -32.62 5.34 -13.28
C SER A 1047 -32.59 6.47 -14.33
N PHE A 1048 -32.73 6.14 -15.62
CA PHE A 1048 -32.66 7.11 -16.72
C PHE A 1048 -33.96 7.93 -16.89
N ALA A 1049 -34.49 8.46 -15.79
CA ALA A 1049 -35.61 9.41 -15.79
C ALA A 1049 -35.09 10.83 -15.55
N GLY A 1050 -34.39 11.37 -16.55
CA GLY A 1050 -33.68 12.64 -16.45
C GLY A 1050 -34.58 13.87 -16.66
N TRP A 1051 -34.27 14.96 -15.94
CA TRP A 1051 -34.84 16.28 -16.23
C TRP A 1051 -34.15 16.88 -17.45
N LEU A 1052 -34.92 17.17 -18.49
CA LEU A 1052 -34.43 17.81 -19.70
C LEU A 1052 -34.60 19.33 -19.57
N LYS A 1053 -33.50 20.06 -19.83
CA LYS A 1053 -33.45 21.52 -19.86
C LYS A 1053 -33.04 21.98 -21.27
N LYS A 1054 -33.10 23.29 -21.51
CA LYS A 1054 -32.57 23.93 -22.72
C LYS A 1054 -31.16 23.41 -23.05
N ASP A 1055 -30.94 23.02 -24.30
CA ASP A 1055 -29.68 22.50 -24.84
C ASP A 1055 -29.22 21.15 -24.27
N ALA A 1056 -30.10 20.41 -23.58
CA ALA A 1056 -29.79 19.05 -23.13
C ALA A 1056 -29.62 18.10 -24.34
N LYS A 1057 -28.59 17.24 -24.28
CA LYS A 1057 -28.27 16.28 -25.35
C LYS A 1057 -28.16 14.86 -24.79
N LEU A 1058 -28.90 13.92 -25.38
CA LEU A 1058 -28.86 12.49 -25.06
C LEU A 1058 -28.41 11.69 -26.29
N ILE A 1059 -27.45 10.78 -26.12
CA ILE A 1059 -26.93 9.94 -27.21
C ILE A 1059 -27.10 8.45 -26.85
N PHE A 1060 -27.66 7.68 -27.79
CA PHE A 1060 -28.01 6.27 -27.64
C PHE A 1060 -27.22 5.40 -28.63
N HIS A 1061 -26.56 4.35 -28.15
CA HIS A 1061 -25.85 3.35 -28.97
C HIS A 1061 -26.01 1.92 -28.40
N PRO A 1062 -25.99 0.86 -29.23
CA PRO A 1062 -26.46 0.76 -30.61
C PRO A 1062 -27.94 0.37 -30.65
N VAL A 1063 -28.71 0.98 -31.56
CA VAL A 1063 -30.08 0.53 -31.86
C VAL A 1063 -29.97 -0.64 -32.85
N LYS A 1064 -30.46 -1.82 -32.45
CA LYS A 1064 -30.66 -2.95 -33.37
C LYS A 1064 -32.01 -2.74 -34.06
N THR A 1065 -32.02 -2.27 -35.31
CA THR A 1065 -33.23 -2.25 -36.14
C THR A 1065 -33.08 -3.17 -37.35
N VAL A 1066 -34.20 -3.75 -37.76
CA VAL A 1066 -34.38 -4.42 -39.06
C VAL A 1066 -34.58 -3.32 -40.12
N PRO A 1067 -34.11 -3.46 -41.37
CA PRO A 1067 -34.31 -2.45 -42.40
C PRO A 1067 -35.80 -2.12 -42.61
N GLY A 1068 -36.22 -0.87 -42.38
CA GLY A 1068 -37.62 -0.44 -42.50
C GLY A 1068 -37.89 0.98 -41.98
N LYS A 1069 -39.12 1.47 -42.17
CA LYS A 1069 -39.61 2.73 -41.60
C LYS A 1069 -39.90 2.52 -40.11
N SER A 1070 -39.15 3.20 -39.25
CA SER A 1070 -39.35 3.13 -37.80
C SER A 1070 -40.13 4.31 -37.26
N VAL A 1071 -40.88 4.09 -36.18
CA VAL A 1071 -41.56 5.13 -35.39
C VAL A 1071 -40.89 5.24 -34.04
N LEU A 1072 -40.30 6.39 -33.76
CA LEU A 1072 -39.79 6.72 -32.43
C LEU A 1072 -40.89 7.43 -31.66
N GLN A 1073 -41.26 6.91 -30.50
CA GLN A 1073 -42.17 7.56 -29.57
C GLN A 1073 -41.43 7.89 -28.27
N ILE A 1074 -41.63 9.09 -27.75
CA ILE A 1074 -41.01 9.63 -26.55
C ILE A 1074 -42.12 10.06 -25.61
N ASN A 1075 -42.18 9.47 -24.43
CA ASN A 1075 -43.13 9.83 -23.40
C ASN A 1075 -42.48 10.77 -22.39
N LEU A 1076 -43.16 11.88 -22.11
CA LEU A 1076 -42.68 13.02 -21.36
C LEU A 1076 -43.66 13.39 -20.25
N LEU A 1077 -43.15 13.97 -19.17
CA LEU A 1077 -43.93 14.71 -18.19
C LEU A 1077 -43.55 16.19 -18.33
N PRO A 1078 -44.31 16.99 -19.09
CA PRO A 1078 -44.02 18.41 -19.30
C PRO A 1078 -44.22 19.19 -18.00
N VAL A 1079 -43.39 20.22 -17.78
CA VAL A 1079 -43.47 21.07 -16.57
C VAL A 1079 -43.74 22.52 -16.94
N SER A 1080 -42.98 23.12 -17.87
CA SER A 1080 -43.23 24.50 -18.32
C SER A 1080 -42.46 24.86 -19.60
N GLY A 1081 -42.93 25.89 -20.31
CA GLY A 1081 -42.24 26.50 -21.45
C GLY A 1081 -42.58 25.88 -22.81
N LYS A 1082 -41.96 26.41 -23.86
CA LYS A 1082 -42.11 25.95 -25.25
C LYS A 1082 -40.74 25.71 -25.89
N GLY A 1083 -40.65 24.66 -26.71
CA GLY A 1083 -39.42 24.25 -27.38
C GLY A 1083 -39.67 23.17 -28.41
N SER A 1084 -38.64 22.40 -28.73
CA SER A 1084 -38.73 21.22 -29.61
C SER A 1084 -37.70 20.18 -29.22
N ILE A 1085 -37.98 18.92 -29.54
CA ILE A 1085 -36.99 17.83 -29.55
C ILE A 1085 -36.49 17.65 -30.96
N VAL A 1086 -35.20 17.83 -31.14
CA VAL A 1086 -34.50 17.48 -32.38
C VAL A 1086 -33.96 16.07 -32.25
N VAL A 1087 -34.34 15.19 -33.17
CA VAL A 1087 -33.85 13.82 -33.29
C VAL A 1087 -32.88 13.74 -34.47
N ALA A 1088 -31.67 13.30 -34.20
CA ALA A 1088 -30.63 13.10 -35.22
C ALA A 1088 -30.13 11.66 -35.22
N VAL A 1089 -29.84 11.13 -36.40
CA VAL A 1089 -29.23 9.81 -36.60
C VAL A 1089 -27.89 10.01 -37.28
N ASP A 1090 -26.84 9.49 -36.66
CA ASP A 1090 -25.45 9.69 -37.13
C ASP A 1090 -25.09 11.17 -37.35
N GLY A 1091 -25.58 12.04 -36.47
CA GLY A 1091 -25.35 13.48 -36.53
C GLY A 1091 -26.23 14.24 -37.55
N LYS A 1092 -27.05 13.56 -38.35
CA LYS A 1092 -28.00 14.19 -39.28
C LYS A 1092 -29.38 14.32 -38.63
N GLU A 1093 -29.89 15.54 -38.52
CA GLU A 1093 -31.25 15.80 -38.03
C GLU A 1093 -32.28 15.18 -38.99
N ILE A 1094 -33.18 14.39 -38.43
CA ILE A 1094 -34.21 13.67 -39.21
C ILE A 1094 -35.63 13.98 -38.73
N ALA A 1095 -35.80 14.54 -37.54
CA ALA A 1095 -37.07 15.05 -37.06
C ALA A 1095 -36.87 16.19 -36.07
N GLU A 1096 -37.75 17.19 -36.09
CA GLU A 1096 -37.88 18.20 -35.04
C GLU A 1096 -39.34 18.23 -34.60
N ILE A 1097 -39.59 17.92 -33.33
CA ILE A 1097 -40.95 17.77 -32.79
C ILE A 1097 -41.20 18.89 -31.78
N ALA A 1098 -42.20 19.73 -32.03
CA ALA A 1098 -42.56 20.81 -31.11
C ALA A 1098 -43.01 20.27 -29.74
N LEU A 1099 -42.62 20.97 -28.69
CA LEU A 1099 -42.97 20.70 -27.30
C LEU A 1099 -43.65 21.91 -26.68
N ASP A 1100 -44.72 21.63 -25.96
CA ASP A 1100 -45.43 22.57 -25.10
C ASP A 1100 -45.73 21.93 -23.73
N GLU A 1101 -46.46 22.67 -22.89
CA GLU A 1101 -46.84 22.25 -21.53
C GLU A 1101 -47.87 21.10 -21.50
N LYS A 1102 -48.45 20.73 -22.66
CA LYS A 1102 -49.42 19.63 -22.80
C LYS A 1102 -48.80 18.37 -23.44
N SER A 1103 -47.56 18.46 -23.90
CA SER A 1103 -46.86 17.39 -24.63
C SER A 1103 -46.47 16.23 -23.71
N LYS A 1104 -47.36 15.24 -23.58
CA LYS A 1104 -47.15 14.02 -22.76
C LYS A 1104 -46.52 12.86 -23.53
N SER A 1105 -46.67 12.86 -24.86
CA SER A 1105 -46.08 11.88 -25.77
C SER A 1105 -45.85 12.56 -27.10
N VAL A 1106 -44.66 12.38 -27.68
CA VAL A 1106 -44.32 12.88 -29.01
C VAL A 1106 -43.73 11.77 -29.85
N SER A 1107 -44.01 11.77 -31.15
CA SER A 1107 -43.48 10.76 -32.07
C SER A 1107 -42.80 11.38 -33.28
N ALA A 1108 -41.76 10.71 -33.76
CA ALA A 1108 -41.16 10.92 -35.07
C ALA A 1108 -41.37 9.65 -35.90
N GLU A 1109 -42.08 9.80 -37.02
CA GLU A 1109 -42.47 8.69 -37.89
C GLU A 1109 -41.59 8.63 -39.14
N ASN A 1110 -41.59 7.46 -39.80
CA ASN A 1110 -40.87 7.22 -41.06
C ASN A 1110 -39.34 7.44 -40.97
N MET A 1111 -38.76 7.23 -39.79
CA MET A 1111 -37.32 7.37 -39.60
C MET A 1111 -36.58 6.18 -40.24
N THR A 1112 -35.54 6.46 -41.02
CA THR A 1112 -34.64 5.41 -41.53
C THR A 1112 -33.47 5.27 -40.56
N LEU A 1113 -33.41 4.16 -39.82
CA LEU A 1113 -32.36 3.89 -38.84
C LEU A 1113 -31.33 2.93 -39.41
N LEU A 1114 -30.07 3.36 -39.46
CA LEU A 1114 -28.95 2.50 -39.86
C LEU A 1114 -28.51 1.62 -38.66
N PRO A 1115 -28.30 0.31 -38.86
CA PRO A 1115 -27.80 -0.56 -37.80
C PRO A 1115 -26.51 -0.03 -37.18
N GLY A 1116 -26.51 0.18 -35.86
CA GLY A 1116 -25.34 0.66 -35.12
C GLY A 1116 -25.12 2.18 -35.12
N ALA A 1117 -25.89 2.96 -35.89
CA ALA A 1117 -25.79 4.41 -35.89
C ALA A 1117 -26.30 5.03 -34.56
N PRO A 1118 -25.63 6.08 -34.03
CA PRO A 1118 -26.13 6.80 -32.87
C PRO A 1118 -27.45 7.49 -33.15
N VAL A 1119 -28.39 7.38 -32.22
CA VAL A 1119 -29.56 8.26 -32.18
C VAL A 1119 -29.32 9.32 -31.11
N THR A 1120 -29.49 10.58 -31.48
CA THR A 1120 -29.25 11.74 -30.63
C THR A 1120 -30.52 12.55 -30.46
N PHE A 1121 -30.78 13.00 -29.23
CA PHE A 1121 -31.87 13.90 -28.88
C PHE A 1121 -31.28 15.20 -28.38
N SER A 1122 -31.77 16.33 -28.90
CA SER A 1122 -31.39 17.65 -28.41
C SER A 1122 -32.65 18.48 -28.13
N ILE A 1123 -32.69 19.18 -27.01
CA ILE A 1123 -33.79 20.12 -26.71
C ILE A 1123 -33.43 21.51 -27.21
N LYS A 1124 -34.31 22.10 -28.03
CA LYS A 1124 -34.18 23.46 -28.54
C LYS A 1124 -35.31 24.32 -27.97
N GLY A 1125 -35.01 25.57 -27.58
CA GLY A 1125 -35.97 26.46 -26.91
C GLY A 1125 -36.03 26.28 -25.38
N ASN A 1126 -36.94 27.00 -24.72
CA ASN A 1126 -36.97 27.13 -23.25
C ASN A 1126 -37.93 26.11 -22.58
N TRP A 1127 -38.03 24.89 -23.12
CA TRP A 1127 -38.90 23.85 -22.57
C TRP A 1127 -38.22 23.09 -21.42
N GLN A 1128 -39.00 22.76 -20.38
CA GLN A 1128 -38.57 21.93 -19.26
C GLN A 1128 -39.58 20.80 -19.00
N GLY A 1129 -39.06 19.58 -18.82
CA GLY A 1129 -39.87 18.41 -18.50
C GLY A 1129 -39.03 17.17 -18.21
N LYS A 1130 -39.68 16.15 -17.67
CA LYS A 1130 -39.04 14.87 -17.34
C LYS A 1130 -39.26 13.86 -18.46
N LEU A 1131 -38.18 13.24 -18.94
CA LEU A 1131 -38.29 12.10 -19.84
C LEU A 1131 -38.75 10.87 -19.04
N LEU A 1132 -39.88 10.28 -19.41
CA LEU A 1132 -40.43 9.10 -18.72
C LEU A 1132 -39.95 7.82 -19.38
N ASN A 1133 -40.11 7.71 -20.70
CA ASN A 1133 -39.58 6.61 -21.51
C ASN A 1133 -39.56 6.97 -23.01
N TRP A 1134 -39.00 6.08 -23.81
CA TRP A 1134 -39.11 6.13 -25.26
C TRP A 1134 -39.14 4.70 -25.82
N GLN A 1135 -39.64 4.56 -27.03
CA GLN A 1135 -39.69 3.30 -27.77
C GLN A 1135 -39.46 3.57 -29.26
N ILE A 1136 -38.73 2.69 -29.94
CA ILE A 1136 -38.68 2.65 -31.40
C ILE A 1136 -39.46 1.40 -31.83
N ARG A 1137 -40.46 1.59 -32.68
CA ARG A 1137 -41.27 0.54 -33.30
C ARG A 1137 -40.89 0.38 -34.76
#